data_AF-A0A3D1KCR1-F1
#
_entry.id   AF-A0A3D1KCR1-F1
#
_cell.length_a   1.000
_cell.length_b   1.000
_cell.length_c   1.000
_cell.angle_alpha   90.00
_cell.angle_beta   90.00
_cell.angle_gamma   90.00
#
_symmetry.space_group_name_H-M   'P 1'
#
loop_
_entity.id
_entity.type
_entity.pdbx_description
1 polymer ?
#
loop_
_entity_poly.entity_id
_entity_poly.type
_entity_poly.pdbx_seq_one_letter_code
_entity_poly.pdbx_strand_id
1 'polypeptide(L)'
;MMKYYYKSKMGELRGVAGFIVSFTVLTFKGYASDILFDNGALINIASVRGAKATACENVQNTVPASFALHNAYGEIRYSNNYGPCWWMMELPKPYAVSGFRIAFRDVIKSVGFRVKLSIDPLDKSGWDSLTPVFDFKGTPVPDGVTGRMIATCSFKSTKARFLRIEFYGHNGAETGGAGKDHPDLVFSNIQVWGPDNLPITPAISEAQSAWAGGRGFIDDVSTQSPRECPELVDDNDPGAKGFGNFHFTFWTKGSSADGKMIQADKPCRLVVMLKHRSNVEAVGFAGLVRERKDRPRDMKIYTSPHEIGESWTLQKELKDIEGGEYEEIAFDKPALAKRVRFDMERIWNPDIDSNMKAARGHIAELYVYGTPLPPDFSFTVKNDATAGGQIFDSKGQPVRTLFTVRQYKAGTHGVEWDGLNDEGKSMPPGEYEYRIVQNPAVYTTAGVIGNNARPSTINQNPSAIESVAVDAEGNAYTANMWEEQAQDFRKWSREDGCHIYNSLAGIRNGNPNGMPYGIAVDDKYIYCTTTAHAANSQQHIRRFNIADGKLAPFPACEKTNGHILFCEAPEKKIPQGTPEADAEAMSLPLRGLAVTADKLFVTDAFAGKIHSFIRSSGAPAGSFDVKLPHAIAVDPLGQLWVGHEHVKVTVFSKDGKSSTPVLKDLGHVRTLAFGPDSTLYIADSLANQIRIYRADAKAKTATFAKTFGQEAKLGDYAPDKFYKLSGVAIDPKGNLVVSQNLPISGARLTRFAPDGKVLWDQIGAEFCNVGNYSQERPDEIISQYFHRYKVDKKTGAWEFRGFVLDGDPKYINWQHGVMRIQKLGGKEFLFQSYGDGLQVFRREGEFYRPAAMFGYRNPMPDGRYWDTLPGEHNEKLKKYPTGFWSWHDANCNGKVEDEEVNWFKKPGEKFDLLHFGVNVDKDGNGLLCDHITNSVFEMPMTGLDAKGNPTYDFSKMRQVTAPHPAEKGKRLMSQPLMAVRAEDGSIYVHSRSDIYPVPSENSWMCGWILARYDKGGKMLWSTLLPEACAGMDIIPGGGIMLVSFKWKEKGCDIFHYSSDGLLIGIMQPSPEFLGNGGIPDNVASLAVSRDPKDKMLDLFVEDCVGNRFHWHRIDDSRLPVITSGKINLK
;
A
#
# COMPACT_ATOMS: atom_id res chain seq x y z
N MET A 1 -25.37 -45.62 -4.96
CA MET A 1 -24.78 -46.97 -5.08
C MET A 1 -24.31 -47.14 -6.51
N MET A 2 -23.02 -47.27 -6.76
CA MET A 2 -22.46 -47.43 -8.11
C MET A 2 -21.67 -48.75 -8.21
N LYS A 3 -21.82 -49.44 -9.35
CA LYS A 3 -21.21 -50.73 -9.69
C LYS A 3 -20.44 -50.58 -11.02
N TYR A 4 -19.36 -51.33 -11.18
CA TYR A 4 -18.47 -51.32 -12.35
C TYR A 4 -18.68 -52.55 -13.25
N TYR A 5 -18.33 -52.49 -14.55
CA TYR A 5 -18.42 -53.64 -15.47
C TYR A 5 -17.24 -53.75 -16.45
N TYR A 6 -16.98 -54.99 -16.91
CA TYR A 6 -16.05 -55.35 -17.98
C TYR A 6 -16.81 -55.66 -19.28
N LYS A 7 -16.25 -55.27 -20.45
CA LYS A 7 -16.82 -55.63 -21.76
C LYS A 7 -15.78 -56.37 -22.60
N SER A 8 -16.00 -57.67 -22.83
CA SER A 8 -15.22 -58.49 -23.76
C SER A 8 -16.04 -58.83 -25.02
N LYS A 9 -15.39 -59.37 -26.07
CA LYS A 9 -16.09 -59.86 -27.29
C LYS A 9 -16.98 -61.11 -27.06
N MET A 10 -17.09 -61.63 -25.84
CA MET A 10 -18.02 -62.72 -25.50
C MET A 10 -18.82 -62.38 -24.22
N GLY A 11 -19.83 -61.52 -24.31
CA GLY A 11 -20.89 -61.35 -23.28
C GLY A 11 -20.50 -60.74 -21.92
N GLU A 12 -21.49 -60.27 -21.16
CA GLU A 12 -21.35 -59.65 -19.83
C GLU A 12 -21.34 -60.69 -18.68
N LEU A 13 -20.44 -60.54 -17.70
CA LEU A 13 -20.43 -61.31 -16.45
C LEU A 13 -20.30 -60.36 -15.24
N ARG A 14 -21.16 -60.55 -14.23
CA ARG A 14 -21.18 -59.82 -12.95
C ARG A 14 -21.03 -60.81 -11.79
N GLY A 15 -20.10 -60.58 -10.84
CA GLY A 15 -19.94 -61.43 -9.65
C GLY A 15 -19.11 -60.79 -8.52
N VAL A 16 -19.50 -61.07 -7.26
CA VAL A 16 -19.02 -60.50 -5.98
C VAL A 16 -17.97 -61.42 -5.32
N ALA A 17 -17.03 -60.82 -4.58
CA ALA A 17 -15.82 -61.41 -3.98
C ALA A 17 -16.01 -62.59 -3.01
N GLY A 18 -14.98 -63.45 -2.91
CA GLY A 18 -14.79 -64.44 -1.84
C GLY A 18 -13.43 -65.15 -1.84
N PHE A 19 -12.68 -64.97 -0.73
CA PHE A 19 -11.63 -65.81 -0.10
C PHE A 19 -10.28 -66.21 -0.77
N ILE A 20 -9.20 -65.65 -0.19
CA ILE A 20 -7.90 -66.18 0.32
C ILE A 20 -7.22 -67.39 -0.39
N VAL A 21 -5.95 -67.21 -0.82
CA VAL A 21 -4.68 -67.91 -0.43
C VAL A 21 -3.61 -67.79 -1.55
N SER A 22 -2.42 -67.30 -1.19
CA SER A 22 -1.14 -67.25 -1.93
C SER A 22 -0.72 -68.60 -2.56
N PHE A 23 0.00 -68.73 -3.68
CA PHE A 23 1.35 -68.25 -3.99
C PHE A 23 1.69 -68.60 -5.47
N THR A 24 2.65 -67.85 -6.04
CA THR A 24 3.62 -68.23 -7.10
C THR A 24 3.22 -68.10 -8.58
N VAL A 25 3.83 -67.08 -9.19
CA VAL A 25 4.39 -66.96 -10.55
C VAL A 25 3.84 -67.92 -11.62
N LEU A 26 3.01 -67.37 -12.51
CA LEU A 26 2.94 -67.82 -13.90
C LEU A 26 2.55 -66.65 -14.81
N THR A 27 3.46 -66.35 -15.72
CA THR A 27 3.36 -65.35 -16.79
C THR A 27 2.27 -65.75 -17.79
N PHE A 28 1.33 -64.85 -18.09
CA PHE A 28 0.52 -64.92 -19.32
C PHE A 28 0.77 -63.67 -20.19
N LYS A 29 1.28 -63.92 -21.39
CA LYS A 29 1.40 -62.98 -22.51
C LYS A 29 0.01 -62.75 -23.14
N GLY A 30 -0.32 -61.48 -23.40
CA GLY A 30 -1.23 -61.04 -24.47
C GLY A 30 -2.69 -60.76 -24.10
N TYR A 31 -3.06 -59.48 -24.09
CA TYR A 31 -4.08 -58.80 -24.92
C TYR A 31 -4.62 -57.55 -24.18
N ALA A 32 -4.62 -56.41 -24.87
CA ALA A 32 -4.99 -55.09 -24.36
C ALA A 32 -6.51 -54.90 -24.21
N SER A 33 -6.94 -54.15 -23.17
CA SER A 33 -8.30 -53.60 -23.08
C SER A 33 -8.36 -52.34 -22.21
N ASP A 34 -9.18 -51.36 -22.61
CA ASP A 34 -9.40 -50.07 -21.94
C ASP A 34 -10.39 -50.16 -20.77
N ILE A 35 -10.23 -49.30 -19.75
CA ILE A 35 -11.17 -49.11 -18.63
C ILE A 35 -11.90 -47.77 -18.82
N LEU A 36 -13.24 -47.78 -18.72
CA LEU A 36 -14.13 -46.66 -19.06
C LEU A 36 -15.05 -46.27 -17.90
N PHE A 37 -15.43 -45.00 -17.83
CA PHE A 37 -16.61 -44.57 -17.06
C PHE A 37 -17.92 -44.94 -17.81
N ASP A 38 -19.07 -44.96 -17.12
CA ASP A 38 -20.40 -45.26 -17.71
C ASP A 38 -20.82 -44.27 -18.83
N ASN A 39 -20.20 -43.10 -18.90
CA ASN A 39 -20.41 -42.11 -19.97
C ASN A 39 -19.52 -42.34 -21.21
N GLY A 40 -18.73 -43.42 -21.24
CA GLY A 40 -17.84 -43.76 -22.35
C GLY A 40 -16.51 -43.01 -22.37
N ALA A 41 -16.20 -42.20 -21.35
CA ALA A 41 -14.90 -41.54 -21.24
C ALA A 41 -13.80 -42.50 -20.76
N LEU A 42 -12.61 -42.37 -21.35
CA LEU A 42 -11.38 -43.05 -20.91
C LEU A 42 -10.95 -42.55 -19.53
N ILE A 43 -10.52 -43.49 -18.69
CA ILE A 43 -9.81 -43.17 -17.44
C ILE A 43 -8.42 -42.65 -17.82
N ASN A 44 -8.10 -41.41 -17.42
CA ASN A 44 -6.82 -40.79 -17.70
C ASN A 44 -5.78 -41.28 -16.67
N ILE A 45 -5.08 -42.37 -17.01
CA ILE A 45 -3.95 -42.90 -16.25
C ILE A 45 -2.70 -42.10 -16.67
N ALA A 46 -2.05 -41.42 -15.73
CA ALA A 46 -0.66 -41.07 -15.90
C ALA A 46 0.16 -42.36 -15.87
N SER A 47 0.52 -42.91 -17.02
CA SER A 47 1.80 -43.60 -17.16
C SER A 47 2.22 -43.68 -18.62
N VAL A 48 3.50 -43.38 -18.80
CA VAL A 48 4.32 -43.87 -19.89
C VAL A 48 4.04 -45.37 -20.08
N ARG A 49 3.80 -45.81 -21.31
CA ARG A 49 3.94 -47.23 -21.65
C ARG A 49 5.42 -47.62 -21.45
N GLY A 50 5.75 -48.22 -20.31
CA GLY A 50 6.99 -48.99 -20.10
C GLY A 50 8.26 -48.27 -19.67
N ALA A 51 8.23 -47.31 -18.72
CA ALA A 51 9.45 -46.79 -18.08
C ALA A 51 9.25 -46.21 -16.66
N LYS A 52 10.28 -46.38 -15.80
CA LYS A 52 10.51 -45.64 -14.53
C LYS A 52 11.13 -44.28 -14.86
N ALA A 53 10.69 -43.19 -14.22
CA ALA A 53 11.25 -41.85 -14.40
C ALA A 53 11.53 -41.19 -13.04
N THR A 54 12.69 -40.52 -12.94
CA THR A 54 13.10 -39.68 -11.80
C THR A 54 13.65 -38.36 -12.35
N ALA A 55 13.36 -37.23 -11.68
CA ALA A 55 13.84 -35.91 -12.09
C ALA A 55 14.12 -35.03 -10.85
N CYS A 56 15.34 -34.51 -10.70
CA CYS A 56 15.79 -33.55 -9.67
C CYS A 56 16.48 -32.32 -10.31
N GLU A 57 16.45 -31.18 -9.62
CA GLU A 57 16.94 -29.86 -10.06
C GLU A 57 18.43 -29.63 -9.78
N ASN A 58 19.11 -28.97 -10.73
CA ASN A 58 20.07 -27.89 -10.47
C ASN A 58 20.44 -27.20 -11.79
N VAL A 59 20.07 -25.92 -11.97
CA VAL A 59 20.57 -25.08 -13.07
C VAL A 59 21.14 -23.77 -12.52
N GLN A 60 22.44 -23.57 -12.75
CA GLN A 60 23.10 -22.28 -12.52
C GLN A 60 22.54 -21.20 -13.46
N ASN A 61 22.38 -19.99 -12.89
CA ASN A 61 21.68 -18.79 -13.36
C ASN A 61 22.17 -18.12 -14.68
N THR A 62 22.58 -18.84 -15.73
CA THR A 62 23.10 -18.18 -16.95
C THR A 62 22.61 -18.70 -18.30
N VAL A 63 21.59 -19.57 -18.36
CA VAL A 63 21.05 -20.10 -19.64
C VAL A 63 19.50 -20.11 -19.63
N PRO A 64 18.80 -19.78 -20.74
CA PRO A 64 17.33 -19.81 -20.80
C PRO A 64 16.77 -21.17 -20.40
N ALA A 65 15.77 -21.19 -19.50
CA ALA A 65 15.03 -22.35 -18.95
C ALA A 65 15.55 -23.72 -19.43
N SER A 66 16.69 -24.11 -18.88
CA SER A 66 17.26 -25.45 -19.06
C SER A 66 16.65 -26.36 -17.99
N PHE A 67 16.15 -27.55 -18.34
CA PHE A 67 15.87 -28.60 -17.35
C PHE A 67 16.99 -29.64 -17.44
N ALA A 68 18.13 -29.31 -16.80
CA ALA A 68 19.28 -30.19 -16.84
C ALA A 68 19.07 -31.40 -15.91
N LEU A 69 18.97 -32.61 -16.46
CA LEU A 69 19.33 -33.83 -15.70
C LEU A 69 20.86 -33.96 -15.85
N HIS A 70 21.67 -33.33 -14.99
CA HIS A 70 23.13 -33.32 -15.19
C HIS A 70 23.95 -34.32 -14.35
N ASN A 71 25.05 -34.71 -15.00
CA ASN A 71 26.15 -35.63 -14.68
C ASN A 71 25.86 -37.02 -14.07
N ALA A 72 26.08 -37.98 -14.96
CA ALA A 72 26.28 -39.42 -14.76
C ALA A 72 25.05 -40.32 -14.53
N TYR A 73 23.93 -39.90 -13.91
CA TYR A 73 22.90 -40.90 -13.51
C TYR A 73 21.40 -40.54 -13.61
N GLY A 74 20.98 -39.40 -14.20
CA GLY A 74 19.55 -39.10 -14.46
C GLY A 74 19.12 -39.41 -15.91
N GLU A 75 18.21 -40.37 -16.11
CA GLU A 75 17.81 -40.86 -17.44
C GLU A 75 16.32 -41.14 -17.55
N ILE A 76 15.73 -40.79 -18.70
CA ILE A 76 14.43 -41.29 -19.13
C ILE A 76 14.69 -42.31 -20.25
N ARG A 77 14.35 -43.58 -19.99
CA ARG A 77 14.51 -44.69 -20.95
C ARG A 77 13.16 -45.07 -21.57
N TYR A 78 13.12 -45.35 -22.86
CA TYR A 78 11.95 -45.90 -23.54
C TYR A 78 12.30 -47.20 -24.22
N SER A 79 11.62 -48.29 -23.85
CA SER A 79 11.86 -49.56 -24.51
C SER A 79 11.23 -49.65 -25.90
N ASN A 80 12.06 -50.00 -26.89
CA ASN A 80 11.70 -49.97 -28.31
C ASN A 80 10.79 -51.14 -28.74
N ASN A 81 10.40 -52.01 -27.80
CA ASN A 81 9.49 -53.14 -28.03
C ASN A 81 7.98 -52.76 -28.00
N TYR A 82 7.61 -51.50 -27.72
CA TYR A 82 6.22 -51.15 -27.34
C TYR A 82 5.45 -50.18 -28.27
N GLY A 83 5.98 -49.87 -29.46
CA GLY A 83 5.34 -48.96 -30.43
C GLY A 83 5.61 -47.47 -30.16
N PRO A 84 4.93 -46.54 -30.87
CA PRO A 84 5.19 -45.11 -30.76
C PRO A 84 4.99 -44.62 -29.32
N CYS A 85 6.04 -43.99 -28.75
CA CYS A 85 6.02 -43.45 -27.40
C CYS A 85 5.94 -41.92 -27.42
N TRP A 86 5.46 -41.34 -26.33
CA TRP A 86 5.34 -39.89 -26.19
C TRP A 86 5.58 -39.44 -24.76
N TRP A 87 6.00 -38.19 -24.61
CA TRP A 87 6.26 -37.50 -23.34
C TRP A 87 5.50 -36.18 -23.31
N MET A 88 5.05 -35.70 -22.14
CA MET A 88 4.30 -34.45 -22.05
C MET A 88 4.65 -33.66 -20.78
N MET A 89 4.60 -32.33 -20.89
CA MET A 89 4.81 -31.36 -19.82
C MET A 89 3.64 -30.37 -19.76
N GLU A 90 3.24 -30.00 -18.55
CA GLU A 90 2.33 -28.88 -18.27
C GLU A 90 3.11 -27.69 -17.70
N LEU A 91 2.85 -26.49 -18.21
CA LEU A 91 3.35 -25.22 -17.73
C LEU A 91 2.36 -24.61 -16.73
N PRO A 92 2.82 -23.83 -15.73
CA PRO A 92 1.98 -23.35 -14.62
C PRO A 92 0.88 -22.39 -15.07
N LYS A 93 1.04 -21.77 -16.24
CA LYS A 93 0.04 -21.01 -16.98
C LYS A 93 0.36 -21.06 -18.48
N PRO A 94 -0.51 -20.59 -19.38
CA PRO A 94 -0.18 -20.51 -20.79
C PRO A 94 0.95 -19.50 -21.07
N TYR A 95 1.99 -19.92 -21.79
CA TYR A 95 3.13 -19.10 -22.21
C TYR A 95 3.35 -19.19 -23.72
N ALA A 96 3.95 -18.17 -24.32
CA ALA A 96 4.43 -18.24 -25.69
C ALA A 96 5.71 -19.10 -25.77
N VAL A 97 5.65 -20.26 -26.40
CA VAL A 97 6.77 -21.20 -26.57
C VAL A 97 7.29 -21.12 -28.01
N SER A 98 8.61 -20.96 -28.20
CA SER A 98 9.22 -20.81 -29.53
C SER A 98 10.37 -21.78 -29.81
N GLY A 99 10.78 -22.58 -28.84
CA GLY A 99 11.82 -23.59 -29.08
C GLY A 99 11.95 -24.61 -27.96
N PHE A 100 12.64 -25.69 -28.32
CA PHE A 100 12.79 -26.89 -27.52
C PHE A 100 14.15 -27.54 -27.82
N ARG A 101 14.83 -28.11 -26.83
CA ARG A 101 16.05 -28.91 -26.99
C ARG A 101 15.91 -30.22 -26.22
N ILE A 102 16.41 -31.31 -26.78
CA ILE A 102 16.56 -32.60 -26.10
C ILE A 102 18.00 -33.10 -26.20
N ALA A 103 18.56 -33.63 -25.11
CA ALA A 103 19.87 -34.26 -25.08
C ALA A 103 19.75 -35.76 -24.82
N PHE A 104 20.35 -36.56 -25.68
CA PHE A 104 20.41 -38.00 -25.59
C PHE A 104 21.65 -38.44 -24.81
N ARG A 105 21.53 -39.54 -24.05
CA ARG A 105 22.64 -40.04 -23.24
C ARG A 105 23.74 -40.64 -24.13
N ASP A 106 23.33 -41.46 -25.10
CA ASP A 106 24.23 -42.26 -25.92
C ASP A 106 24.34 -41.73 -27.36
N VAL A 107 25.33 -42.24 -28.12
CA VAL A 107 25.51 -41.89 -29.53
C VAL A 107 24.42 -42.56 -30.37
N ILE A 108 23.37 -41.80 -30.66
CA ILE A 108 22.26 -42.25 -31.50
C ILE A 108 22.54 -41.93 -32.98
N LYS A 109 22.47 -42.94 -33.86
CA LYS A 109 22.66 -42.75 -35.32
C LYS A 109 21.47 -42.06 -35.99
N SER A 110 20.24 -42.30 -35.55
CA SER A 110 19.06 -41.55 -36.00
C SER A 110 17.90 -41.62 -35.00
N VAL A 111 17.13 -40.54 -34.88
CA VAL A 111 15.87 -40.47 -34.12
C VAL A 111 14.84 -39.60 -34.85
N GLY A 112 13.58 -40.01 -34.80
CA GLY A 112 12.45 -39.17 -35.21
C GLY A 112 11.57 -38.79 -34.02
N PHE A 113 11.17 -37.51 -33.93
CA PHE A 113 10.17 -37.06 -32.98
C PHE A 113 9.43 -35.80 -33.44
N ARG A 114 8.19 -35.63 -32.99
CA ARG A 114 7.34 -34.46 -33.23
C ARG A 114 7.05 -33.74 -31.94
N VAL A 115 6.88 -32.41 -32.00
CA VAL A 115 6.44 -31.58 -30.88
C VAL A 115 5.05 -31.03 -31.19
N LYS A 116 4.11 -31.18 -30.27
CA LYS A 116 2.75 -30.64 -30.33
C LYS A 116 2.49 -29.77 -29.09
N LEU A 117 1.67 -28.74 -29.24
CA LEU A 117 1.36 -27.77 -28.19
C LEU A 117 -0.15 -27.60 -28.04
N SER A 118 -0.64 -27.41 -26.82
CA SER A 118 -2.05 -27.09 -26.53
C SER A 118 -2.17 -26.12 -25.36
N ILE A 119 -3.23 -25.31 -25.33
CA ILE A 119 -3.61 -24.52 -24.16
C ILE A 119 -4.46 -25.37 -23.19
N ASP A 120 -5.24 -26.28 -23.74
CA ASP A 120 -6.18 -27.14 -23.01
C ASP A 120 -5.64 -28.56 -22.87
N PRO A 121 -5.98 -29.29 -21.79
CA PRO A 121 -5.66 -30.72 -21.71
C PRO A 121 -6.48 -31.49 -22.75
N LEU A 122 -5.82 -32.25 -23.61
CA LEU A 122 -6.47 -33.00 -24.70
C LEU A 122 -6.37 -34.52 -24.47
N ASP A 123 -7.37 -35.25 -24.98
CA ASP A 123 -7.32 -36.71 -25.08
C ASP A 123 -6.46 -37.17 -26.27
N LYS A 124 -6.32 -38.50 -26.46
CA LYS A 124 -5.52 -39.05 -27.57
C LYS A 124 -6.00 -38.55 -28.94
N SER A 125 -7.30 -38.51 -29.19
CA SER A 125 -7.85 -38.06 -30.48
C SER A 125 -7.60 -36.56 -30.72
N GLY A 126 -7.71 -35.75 -29.67
CA GLY A 126 -7.37 -34.34 -29.68
C GLY A 126 -5.89 -34.13 -30.00
N TRP A 127 -4.99 -34.85 -29.32
CA TRP A 127 -3.56 -34.80 -29.63
C TRP A 127 -3.23 -35.32 -31.02
N ASP A 128 -3.87 -36.40 -31.48
CA ASP A 128 -3.68 -36.96 -32.82
C ASP A 128 -4.14 -35.97 -33.91
N SER A 129 -5.16 -35.15 -33.62
CA SER A 129 -5.67 -34.11 -34.52
C SER A 129 -4.82 -32.82 -34.58
N LEU A 130 -3.93 -32.60 -33.59
CA LEU A 130 -3.06 -31.42 -33.58
C LEU A 130 -1.92 -31.57 -34.60
N THR A 131 -1.74 -30.52 -35.41
CA THR A 131 -0.57 -30.40 -36.28
C THR A 131 0.68 -30.15 -35.43
N PRO A 132 1.76 -30.97 -35.57
CA PRO A 132 3.02 -30.71 -34.89
C PRO A 132 3.56 -29.32 -35.21
N VAL A 133 4.02 -28.61 -34.18
CA VAL A 133 4.73 -27.33 -34.35
C VAL A 133 6.17 -27.54 -34.81
N PHE A 134 6.71 -28.75 -34.62
CA PHE A 134 8.02 -29.16 -35.10
C PHE A 134 8.06 -30.66 -35.35
N ASP A 135 8.83 -31.08 -36.34
CA ASP A 135 9.07 -32.49 -36.66
C ASP A 135 10.57 -32.71 -36.96
N PHE A 136 11.25 -33.46 -36.10
CA PHE A 136 12.66 -33.81 -36.20
C PHE A 136 12.80 -35.21 -36.79
N LYS A 137 13.63 -35.36 -37.83
CA LYS A 137 14.04 -36.67 -38.36
C LYS A 137 15.48 -36.60 -38.84
N GLY A 138 16.40 -37.18 -38.07
CA GLY A 138 17.82 -37.14 -38.42
C GLY A 138 18.75 -37.62 -37.32
N THR A 139 20.05 -37.42 -37.52
CA THR A 139 21.08 -37.67 -36.53
C THR A 139 21.22 -36.43 -35.63
N PRO A 140 21.01 -36.53 -34.30
CA PRO A 140 21.30 -35.41 -33.41
C PRO A 140 22.79 -35.04 -33.47
N VAL A 141 23.17 -33.82 -33.10
CA VAL A 141 24.56 -33.34 -33.22
C VAL A 141 25.29 -33.40 -31.88
N PRO A 142 26.62 -33.61 -31.83
CA PRO A 142 27.37 -33.55 -30.57
C PRO A 142 27.27 -32.16 -29.91
N ASP A 143 26.94 -32.13 -28.63
CA ASP A 143 27.06 -30.96 -27.77
C ASP A 143 28.54 -30.73 -27.49
N GLY A 144 29.11 -29.66 -28.07
CA GLY A 144 30.55 -29.37 -28.10
C GLY A 144 31.22 -29.18 -26.73
N VAL A 145 30.46 -29.25 -25.64
CA VAL A 145 30.94 -29.13 -24.25
C VAL A 145 30.90 -30.47 -23.51
N THR A 146 29.90 -31.33 -23.76
CA THR A 146 29.65 -32.55 -22.96
C THR A 146 29.85 -33.86 -23.75
N GLY A 147 29.99 -33.80 -25.07
CA GLY A 147 30.11 -34.97 -25.95
C GLY A 147 28.80 -35.75 -26.17
N ARG A 148 27.67 -35.31 -25.58
CA ARG A 148 26.33 -35.91 -25.74
C ARG A 148 25.71 -35.53 -27.07
N MET A 149 24.74 -36.30 -27.56
CA MET A 149 24.03 -35.99 -28.82
C MET A 149 22.77 -35.15 -28.53
N ILE A 150 22.60 -33.99 -29.17
CA ILE A 150 21.47 -33.07 -28.95
C ILE A 150 20.64 -32.82 -30.22
N ALA A 151 19.33 -32.69 -30.05
CA ALA A 151 18.43 -32.19 -31.09
C ALA A 151 17.78 -30.88 -30.59
N THR A 152 18.04 -29.78 -31.31
CA THR A 152 17.48 -28.47 -31.02
C THR A 152 16.43 -28.12 -32.06
N CYS A 153 15.27 -27.69 -31.60
CA CYS A 153 14.09 -27.37 -32.37
C CYS A 153 13.74 -25.89 -32.15
N SER A 154 13.44 -25.17 -33.21
CA SER A 154 12.94 -23.80 -33.13
C SER A 154 11.77 -23.66 -34.08
N PHE A 155 10.68 -23.06 -33.60
CA PHE A 155 9.42 -22.95 -34.33
C PHE A 155 8.74 -21.62 -34.00
N LYS A 156 7.70 -21.26 -34.77
CA LYS A 156 6.97 -20.00 -34.56
C LYS A 156 6.41 -19.96 -33.13
N SER A 157 6.63 -18.85 -32.43
CA SER A 157 6.13 -18.66 -31.07
C SER A 157 4.63 -18.93 -30.98
N THR A 158 4.27 -19.91 -30.16
CA THR A 158 2.90 -20.46 -30.06
C THR A 158 2.52 -20.53 -28.58
N LYS A 159 1.35 -19.98 -28.24
CA LYS A 159 0.86 -19.98 -26.87
C LYS A 159 0.44 -21.38 -26.45
N ALA A 160 1.03 -21.89 -25.38
CA ALA A 160 0.84 -23.26 -24.93
C ALA A 160 0.88 -23.34 -23.41
N ARG A 161 0.08 -24.24 -22.85
CA ARG A 161 0.18 -24.71 -21.47
C ARG A 161 0.69 -26.14 -21.42
N PHE A 162 0.37 -26.96 -22.42
CA PHE A 162 0.81 -28.35 -22.54
C PHE A 162 1.75 -28.49 -23.75
N LEU A 163 2.87 -29.20 -23.55
CA LEU A 163 3.82 -29.57 -24.60
C LEU A 163 3.97 -31.08 -24.64
N ARG A 164 3.72 -31.71 -25.80
CA ARG A 164 3.85 -33.15 -26.01
C ARG A 164 4.89 -33.46 -27.08
N ILE A 165 5.77 -34.41 -26.80
CA ILE A 165 6.75 -34.96 -27.73
C ILE A 165 6.31 -36.37 -28.13
N GLU A 166 6.23 -36.67 -29.41
CA GLU A 166 5.88 -37.99 -29.93
C GLU A 166 7.06 -38.55 -30.71
N PHE A 167 7.68 -39.63 -30.22
CA PHE A 167 8.82 -40.27 -30.87
C PHE A 167 8.35 -41.32 -31.89
N TYR A 168 9.00 -41.34 -33.05
CA TYR A 168 8.70 -42.29 -34.11
C TYR A 168 9.97 -42.60 -34.94
N GLY A 169 10.35 -43.87 -35.01
CA GLY A 169 11.53 -44.35 -35.76
C GLY A 169 12.86 -44.02 -35.09
N HIS A 170 13.50 -45.02 -34.48
CA HIS A 170 14.84 -44.92 -33.92
C HIS A 170 15.66 -46.14 -34.36
N ASN A 171 16.85 -45.91 -34.93
CA ASN A 171 17.81 -46.95 -35.32
C ASN A 171 19.20 -46.58 -34.78
N GLY A 172 19.67 -47.24 -33.72
CA GLY A 172 21.02 -47.06 -33.18
C GLY A 172 21.52 -48.31 -32.47
N ALA A 173 22.55 -48.95 -33.04
CA ALA A 173 23.36 -49.99 -32.39
C ALA A 173 24.54 -49.32 -31.66
N GLU A 174 24.77 -49.70 -30.40
CA GLU A 174 25.75 -49.11 -29.49
C GLU A 174 27.22 -49.35 -29.91
N THR A 175 28.07 -48.34 -29.65
CA THR A 175 29.50 -48.55 -29.35
C THR A 175 29.89 -47.67 -28.16
N GLY A 176 29.52 -48.07 -26.93
CA GLY A 176 30.05 -47.43 -25.72
C GLY A 176 29.24 -47.67 -24.45
N GLY A 177 29.74 -48.53 -23.56
CA GLY A 177 29.54 -48.44 -22.11
C GLY A 177 28.33 -49.15 -21.47
N ALA A 178 27.18 -49.28 -22.14
CA ALA A 178 25.94 -49.77 -21.51
C ALA A 178 25.52 -51.21 -21.91
N GLY A 179 26.47 -52.11 -22.15
CA GLY A 179 26.15 -53.54 -22.39
C GLY A 179 25.53 -53.81 -23.76
N LYS A 180 26.16 -54.71 -24.51
CA LYS A 180 26.05 -54.87 -25.97
C LYS A 180 24.67 -55.12 -26.62
N ASP A 181 23.54 -55.06 -25.93
CA ASP A 181 22.22 -55.43 -26.46
C ASP A 181 21.04 -54.61 -25.88
N HIS A 182 21.18 -53.29 -25.70
CA HIS A 182 20.08 -52.46 -25.16
C HIS A 182 19.31 -51.70 -26.29
N PRO A 183 18.04 -51.99 -26.57
CA PRO A 183 17.29 -51.38 -27.69
C PRO A 183 16.62 -50.04 -27.34
N ASP A 184 16.81 -49.50 -26.14
CA ASP A 184 15.99 -48.41 -25.60
C ASP A 184 16.46 -47.00 -26.02
N LEU A 185 15.51 -46.09 -26.25
CA LEU A 185 15.77 -44.67 -26.45
C LEU A 185 15.99 -43.98 -25.10
N VAL A 186 17.16 -43.38 -24.88
CA VAL A 186 17.52 -42.74 -23.60
C VAL A 186 17.86 -41.26 -23.77
N PHE A 187 17.15 -40.40 -23.04
CA PHE A 187 17.48 -38.97 -22.98
C PHE A 187 17.66 -38.45 -21.55
N SER A 188 18.49 -37.42 -21.43
CA SER A 188 19.09 -36.90 -20.20
C SER A 188 18.91 -35.39 -20.03
N ASN A 189 18.23 -34.69 -20.94
CA ASN A 189 17.95 -33.27 -20.76
C ASN A 189 16.82 -32.84 -21.70
N ILE A 190 15.94 -31.97 -21.23
CA ILE A 190 14.98 -31.24 -22.06
C ILE A 190 15.06 -29.75 -21.70
N GLN A 191 15.06 -28.85 -22.69
CA GLN A 191 15.01 -27.41 -22.47
C GLN A 191 13.89 -26.81 -23.31
N VAL A 192 13.15 -25.83 -22.77
CA VAL A 192 12.03 -25.17 -23.45
C VAL A 192 12.19 -23.66 -23.28
N TRP A 193 12.04 -22.90 -24.36
CA TRP A 193 12.16 -21.44 -24.29
C TRP A 193 11.13 -20.71 -25.15
N GLY A 194 10.94 -19.44 -24.83
CA GLY A 194 9.95 -18.55 -25.42
C GLY A 194 10.21 -17.08 -25.05
N PRO A 195 9.60 -16.11 -25.76
CA PRO A 195 9.80 -14.68 -25.51
C PRO A 195 9.29 -14.20 -24.14
N ASP A 196 8.42 -14.95 -23.48
CA ASP A 196 7.75 -14.55 -22.23
C ASP A 196 8.59 -14.82 -20.95
N ASN A 197 9.91 -15.02 -21.04
CA ASN A 197 10.80 -15.38 -19.92
C ASN A 197 10.15 -16.42 -18.97
N LEU A 198 9.99 -17.65 -19.46
CA LEU A 198 9.45 -18.78 -18.68
C LEU A 198 10.15 -18.85 -17.31
N PRO A 199 9.42 -18.76 -16.18
CA PRO A 199 10.03 -18.75 -14.87
C PRO A 199 10.61 -20.14 -14.55
N ILE A 200 11.83 -20.16 -14.03
CA ILE A 200 12.44 -21.35 -13.41
C ILE A 200 11.90 -21.39 -11.98
N THR A 201 10.97 -22.29 -11.67
CA THR A 201 10.44 -22.46 -10.30
C THR A 201 10.53 -23.93 -9.88
N PRO A 202 10.96 -24.23 -8.64
CA PRO A 202 10.98 -25.59 -8.07
C PRO A 202 9.64 -26.33 -8.10
N ALA A 203 8.54 -25.59 -8.28
CA ALA A 203 7.17 -26.08 -8.21
C ALA A 203 6.73 -26.97 -9.40
N ILE A 204 7.59 -27.28 -10.37
CA ILE A 204 7.19 -27.97 -11.62
C ILE A 204 7.62 -29.45 -11.67
N SER A 205 8.33 -29.98 -10.68
CA SER A 205 8.71 -31.41 -10.66
C SER A 205 8.65 -32.05 -9.27
N GLU A 206 7.45 -32.33 -8.77
CA GLU A 206 7.22 -33.47 -7.88
C GLU A 206 6.20 -34.36 -8.58
N ALA A 207 6.66 -35.42 -9.23
CA ALA A 207 5.80 -36.35 -9.92
C ALA A 207 4.72 -36.87 -8.95
N GLN A 208 3.46 -36.55 -9.26
CA GLN A 208 2.31 -37.42 -9.03
C GLN A 208 1.86 -37.60 -7.56
N SER A 209 1.23 -36.56 -6.99
CA SER A 209 0.13 -36.76 -6.03
C SER A 209 -1.09 -37.33 -6.78
N ALA A 210 -0.96 -38.56 -7.28
CA ALA A 210 -1.86 -39.20 -8.24
C ALA A 210 -3.21 -39.57 -7.63
N TRP A 211 -4.07 -38.57 -7.50
CA TRP A 211 -5.48 -38.61 -7.88
C TRP A 211 -6.17 -37.24 -7.75
N ALA A 212 -5.53 -36.24 -7.12
CA ALA A 212 -6.18 -34.95 -6.86
C ALA A 212 -5.36 -33.70 -7.22
N GLY A 213 -4.07 -33.75 -7.57
CA GLY A 213 -3.30 -32.53 -7.90
C GLY A 213 -3.01 -31.65 -6.66
N GLY A 214 -2.62 -32.32 -5.58
CA GLY A 214 -2.26 -31.73 -4.29
C GLY A 214 -0.77 -31.39 -4.14
N ARG A 215 -0.38 -30.73 -3.03
CA ARG A 215 1.03 -30.43 -2.67
C ARG A 215 1.44 -31.10 -1.36
N GLY A 216 2.71 -31.49 -1.22
CA GLY A 216 3.30 -31.99 0.03
C GLY A 216 4.23 -30.98 0.68
N PHE A 217 4.38 -31.02 2.01
CA PHE A 217 5.49 -30.36 2.71
C PHE A 217 5.83 -31.09 4.03
N ILE A 218 7.07 -30.95 4.48
CA ILE A 218 7.59 -31.55 5.72
C ILE A 218 7.70 -30.46 6.79
N ASP A 219 7.28 -30.78 8.01
CA ASP A 219 7.46 -29.95 9.19
C ASP A 219 8.40 -30.69 10.16
N ASP A 220 9.66 -30.27 10.24
CA ASP A 220 10.68 -30.82 11.15
C ASP A 220 10.81 -29.94 12.40
N VAL A 221 10.83 -30.56 13.58
CA VAL A 221 10.79 -29.89 14.90
C VAL A 221 12.17 -29.69 15.53
N SER A 222 13.24 -29.86 14.76
CA SER A 222 14.63 -29.67 15.19
C SER A 222 15.04 -28.19 15.18
N THR A 223 15.22 -27.58 16.37
CA THR A 223 15.74 -26.20 16.51
C THR A 223 17.26 -26.08 16.30
N GLN A 224 17.96 -27.16 15.95
CA GLN A 224 19.40 -27.16 15.66
C GLN A 224 19.74 -28.21 14.59
N SER A 225 19.20 -28.05 13.38
CA SER A 225 19.69 -28.80 12.23
C SER A 225 21.09 -28.30 11.82
N PRO A 226 22.01 -29.19 11.40
CA PRO A 226 23.33 -28.78 10.94
C PRO A 226 23.21 -27.97 9.65
N ARG A 227 23.32 -26.64 9.76
CA ARG A 227 23.62 -25.58 8.75
C ARG A 227 23.06 -25.63 7.31
N GLU A 228 22.31 -26.64 6.86
CA GLU A 228 21.80 -26.78 5.49
C GLU A 228 20.46 -27.55 5.47
N CYS A 229 19.38 -26.95 5.98
CA CYS A 229 18.01 -27.36 5.65
C CYS A 229 17.17 -26.09 5.48
N PRO A 230 16.93 -25.67 4.22
CA PRO A 230 15.96 -26.35 3.37
C PRO A 230 16.55 -26.70 2.00
N GLU A 231 17.20 -27.85 1.91
CA GLU A 231 17.41 -28.54 0.63
C GLU A 231 16.82 -29.95 0.77
N LEU A 232 16.02 -30.35 -0.21
CA LEU A 232 15.52 -31.72 -0.37
C LEU A 232 16.72 -32.67 -0.47
N VAL A 233 17.06 -33.38 0.61
CA VAL A 233 17.98 -34.54 0.68
C VAL A 233 19.14 -34.56 -0.34
N ASP A 234 20.33 -34.16 0.14
CA ASP A 234 21.65 -34.41 -0.47
C ASP A 234 21.96 -35.93 -0.59
N ASP A 235 22.40 -36.37 -1.77
CA ASP A 235 22.89 -37.73 -2.11
C ASP A 235 24.37 -37.92 -1.73
N ASN A 236 24.77 -37.48 -0.54
CA ASN A 236 26.12 -37.72 -0.04
C ASN A 236 26.20 -38.99 0.81
N ASP A 237 25.75 -40.12 0.26
CA ASP A 237 26.26 -41.42 0.71
C ASP A 237 27.15 -42.02 -0.40
N PRO A 238 28.44 -41.61 -0.47
CA PRO A 238 29.36 -42.01 -1.54
C PRO A 238 29.66 -43.53 -1.59
N GLY A 239 29.02 -44.35 -0.75
CA GLY A 239 29.15 -45.81 -0.73
C GLY A 239 28.06 -46.60 -1.47
N ALA A 240 26.92 -46.01 -1.81
CA ALA A 240 25.79 -46.77 -2.37
C ALA A 240 25.78 -46.76 -3.91
N LYS A 241 26.34 -47.82 -4.52
CA LYS A 241 26.25 -48.02 -5.96
C LYS A 241 24.83 -48.43 -6.37
N GLY A 242 24.07 -47.48 -6.91
CA GLY A 242 22.88 -47.74 -7.73
C GLY A 242 21.61 -47.09 -7.21
N PHE A 243 20.89 -46.43 -8.14
CA PHE A 243 19.52 -45.91 -8.08
C PHE A 243 19.36 -44.46 -7.59
N GLY A 244 19.05 -43.54 -8.53
CA GLY A 244 18.69 -42.15 -8.27
C GLY A 244 17.18 -41.92 -8.20
N ASN A 245 16.59 -41.99 -7.01
CA ASN A 245 15.17 -41.65 -6.77
C ASN A 245 15.03 -40.45 -5.81
N PHE A 246 13.85 -39.81 -5.80
CA PHE A 246 13.46 -38.82 -4.78
C PHE A 246 13.19 -39.53 -3.46
N HIS A 247 13.95 -39.19 -2.42
CA HIS A 247 13.80 -39.81 -1.10
C HIS A 247 13.46 -38.71 -0.10
N PHE A 248 12.37 -38.88 0.64
CA PHE A 248 12.14 -38.11 1.85
C PHE A 248 12.83 -38.83 3.01
N THR A 249 13.81 -38.20 3.64
CA THR A 249 14.56 -38.76 4.76
C THR A 249 14.04 -38.18 6.08
N PHE A 250 13.69 -39.05 7.02
CA PHE A 250 13.08 -38.67 8.29
C PHE A 250 13.93 -39.13 9.49
N TRP A 251 13.90 -38.33 10.57
CA TRP A 251 14.60 -38.57 11.84
C TRP A 251 13.61 -38.47 13.00
N THR A 252 13.69 -39.36 14.00
CA THR A 252 12.73 -39.43 15.13
C THR A 252 13.44 -39.76 16.45
N LYS A 253 12.86 -39.39 17.61
CA LYS A 253 13.39 -39.69 18.95
C LYS A 253 14.01 -41.09 19.06
N GLY A 254 15.32 -41.15 19.32
CA GLY A 254 16.08 -42.40 19.45
C GLY A 254 16.93 -42.78 18.24
N SER A 255 16.88 -42.05 17.11
CA SER A 255 17.90 -42.14 16.07
C SER A 255 19.13 -41.28 16.38
N SER A 256 20.33 -41.72 15.98
CA SER A 256 21.56 -40.94 16.08
C SER A 256 22.41 -41.32 14.87
N ALA A 257 22.96 -40.38 14.10
CA ALA A 257 23.80 -40.75 12.94
C ALA A 257 25.27 -40.99 13.33
N ASP A 258 25.72 -40.42 14.44
CA ASP A 258 27.14 -40.33 14.81
C ASP A 258 27.40 -40.30 16.33
N GLY A 259 26.36 -40.51 17.15
CA GLY A 259 26.45 -40.45 18.61
C GLY A 259 26.52 -39.03 19.20
N LYS A 260 26.40 -37.96 18.41
CA LYS A 260 26.59 -36.56 18.88
C LYS A 260 25.38 -35.63 18.71
N MET A 261 24.40 -35.95 17.87
CA MET A 261 23.18 -35.15 17.72
C MET A 261 22.06 -35.56 18.68
N ILE A 262 21.52 -34.61 19.44
CA ILE A 262 20.32 -34.79 20.27
C ILE A 262 19.11 -34.53 19.38
N GLN A 263 18.38 -35.58 19.01
CA GLN A 263 17.18 -35.46 18.18
C GLN A 263 15.93 -35.11 19.00
N ALA A 264 14.94 -34.50 18.31
CA ALA A 264 13.71 -34.00 18.91
C ALA A 264 12.88 -35.10 19.58
N ASP A 265 12.27 -34.77 20.73
CA ASP A 265 11.35 -35.65 21.47
C ASP A 265 9.98 -35.87 20.78
N LYS A 266 9.80 -35.36 19.56
CA LYS A 266 8.52 -35.30 18.82
C LYS A 266 8.61 -36.08 17.50
N PRO A 267 7.50 -36.64 17.00
CA PRO A 267 7.46 -37.36 15.73
C PRO A 267 7.75 -36.44 14.54
N CYS A 268 8.31 -36.99 13.46
CA CYS A 268 8.49 -36.28 12.20
C CYS A 268 7.15 -36.22 11.44
N ARG A 269 6.82 -35.09 10.81
CA ARG A 269 5.49 -34.86 10.21
C ARG A 269 5.59 -34.56 8.72
N LEU A 270 4.83 -35.32 7.93
CA LEU A 270 4.61 -35.07 6.51
C LEU A 270 3.13 -34.74 6.28
N VAL A 271 2.84 -33.61 5.62
CA VAL A 271 1.46 -33.18 5.32
C VAL A 271 1.22 -33.13 3.82
N VAL A 272 0.16 -33.78 3.36
CA VAL A 272 -0.37 -33.73 1.99
C VAL A 272 -1.62 -32.87 1.96
N MET A 273 -1.62 -31.85 1.11
CA MET A 273 -2.78 -31.03 0.79
C MET A 273 -3.52 -31.63 -0.41
N LEU A 274 -4.82 -31.84 -0.33
CA LEU A 274 -5.66 -32.27 -1.45
C LEU A 274 -6.25 -31.04 -2.16
N LYS A 275 -6.43 -31.11 -3.48
CA LYS A 275 -7.03 -30.02 -4.27
C LYS A 275 -8.52 -29.83 -3.99
N HIS A 276 -9.23 -30.93 -3.77
CA HIS A 276 -10.65 -30.96 -3.42
C HIS A 276 -10.82 -31.65 -2.08
N ARG A 277 -11.87 -31.29 -1.33
CA ARG A 277 -12.28 -32.13 -0.19
C ARG A 277 -12.67 -33.50 -0.74
N SER A 278 -12.15 -34.55 -0.13
CA SER A 278 -12.36 -35.93 -0.58
C SER A 278 -12.79 -36.80 0.59
N ASN A 279 -13.60 -37.82 0.32
CA ASN A 279 -13.72 -38.96 1.21
C ASN A 279 -12.50 -39.85 0.97
N VAL A 280 -11.49 -39.72 1.83
CA VAL A 280 -10.26 -40.53 1.76
C VAL A 280 -10.54 -41.90 2.34
N GLU A 281 -10.39 -42.92 1.52
CA GLU A 281 -10.68 -44.31 1.85
C GLU A 281 -9.41 -45.07 2.21
N ALA A 282 -8.29 -44.65 1.63
CA ALA A 282 -6.98 -45.22 1.90
C ALA A 282 -5.88 -44.19 1.63
N VAL A 283 -4.71 -44.48 2.15
CA VAL A 283 -3.46 -43.83 1.78
C VAL A 283 -2.48 -44.91 1.40
N GLY A 284 -1.47 -44.61 0.59
CA GLY A 284 -0.41 -45.58 0.39
C GLY A 284 0.93 -44.92 0.17
N PHE A 285 2.00 -45.64 0.47
CA PHE A 285 3.35 -45.16 0.29
C PHE A 285 4.23 -46.27 -0.29
N ALA A 286 5.25 -45.87 -1.05
CA ALA A 286 6.25 -46.79 -1.59
C ALA A 286 7.57 -46.68 -0.81
N GLY A 287 8.15 -47.83 -0.48
CA GLY A 287 9.48 -47.95 0.12
C GLY A 287 10.42 -48.73 -0.80
N LEU A 288 11.69 -48.33 -0.89
CA LEU A 288 12.70 -49.10 -1.65
C LEU A 288 13.06 -50.40 -0.92
N VAL A 289 12.36 -51.47 -1.24
CA VAL A 289 12.65 -52.80 -0.71
C VAL A 289 13.53 -53.54 -1.70
N ARG A 290 14.83 -53.27 -1.64
CA ARG A 290 15.82 -54.25 -2.12
C ARG A 290 16.98 -54.48 -1.16
N GLU A 291 17.50 -53.47 -0.45
CA GLU A 291 18.72 -53.69 0.37
C GLU A 291 18.86 -52.88 1.69
N ARG A 292 17.91 -52.01 2.10
CA ARG A 292 18.03 -51.26 3.38
C ARG A 292 16.91 -51.58 4.37
N LYS A 293 17.25 -51.68 5.67
CA LYS A 293 16.31 -51.90 6.78
C LYS A 293 15.75 -50.58 7.37
N ASP A 294 16.03 -49.46 6.73
CA ASP A 294 15.91 -48.07 7.22
C ASP A 294 14.55 -47.43 6.83
N ARG A 295 13.44 -47.97 7.32
CA ARG A 295 12.07 -47.53 6.97
C ARG A 295 11.22 -47.22 8.20
N PRO A 296 10.23 -46.32 8.09
CA PRO A 296 9.27 -46.06 9.17
C PRO A 296 8.66 -47.38 9.67
N ARG A 297 8.75 -47.63 10.98
CA ARG A 297 8.20 -48.80 11.66
C ARG A 297 6.89 -48.50 12.34
N ASP A 298 6.81 -47.35 13.03
CA ASP A 298 5.59 -46.87 13.64
C ASP A 298 5.16 -45.56 13.01
N MET A 299 3.91 -45.51 12.58
CA MET A 299 3.34 -44.35 11.91
C MET A 299 1.90 -44.13 12.32
N LYS A 300 1.55 -42.88 12.56
CA LYS A 300 0.17 -42.44 12.75
C LYS A 300 -0.27 -41.61 11.57
N ILE A 301 -1.45 -41.93 11.04
CA ILE A 301 -2.03 -41.25 9.89
C ILE A 301 -3.24 -40.48 10.33
N TYR A 302 -3.24 -39.19 10.07
CA TYR A 302 -4.31 -38.27 10.40
C TYR A 302 -4.93 -37.72 9.14
N THR A 303 -6.21 -37.42 9.20
CA THR A 303 -6.87 -36.57 8.22
C THR A 303 -7.35 -35.29 8.87
N SER A 304 -7.44 -34.24 8.07
CA SER A 304 -8.11 -33.01 8.43
C SER A 304 -9.07 -32.65 7.31
N PRO A 305 -10.36 -32.40 7.58
CA PRO A 305 -11.30 -31.89 6.58
C PRO A 305 -11.00 -30.43 6.21
N HIS A 306 -10.09 -29.76 6.92
CA HIS A 306 -9.78 -28.34 6.78
C HIS A 306 -8.45 -28.11 6.05
N GLU A 307 -8.34 -26.99 5.32
CA GLU A 307 -7.13 -26.57 4.60
C GLU A 307 -6.01 -26.07 5.54
N ILE A 308 -6.37 -25.57 6.72
CA ILE A 308 -5.46 -24.97 7.70
C ILE A 308 -5.89 -25.32 9.14
N GLY A 309 -5.04 -25.04 10.12
CA GLY A 309 -5.33 -25.25 11.56
C GLY A 309 -4.81 -26.58 12.14
N GLU A 310 -4.96 -26.71 13.46
CA GLU A 310 -4.43 -27.82 14.28
C GLU A 310 -5.41 -29.00 14.43
N SER A 311 -6.59 -28.94 13.81
CA SER A 311 -7.60 -30.00 13.88
C SER A 311 -7.20 -31.20 13.04
N TRP A 312 -6.85 -32.30 13.71
CA TRP A 312 -6.47 -33.57 13.09
C TRP A 312 -7.25 -34.73 13.72
N THR A 313 -7.74 -35.65 12.90
CA THR A 313 -8.36 -36.90 13.36
C THR A 313 -7.47 -38.06 13.01
N LEU A 314 -7.03 -38.82 14.01
CA LEU A 314 -6.28 -40.05 13.80
C LEU A 314 -7.16 -41.07 13.09
N GLN A 315 -6.74 -41.53 11.91
CA GLN A 315 -7.44 -42.55 11.12
C GLN A 315 -6.79 -43.92 11.24
N LYS A 316 -5.47 -43.97 11.37
CA LYS A 316 -4.74 -45.24 11.53
C LYS A 316 -3.50 -45.06 12.40
N GLU A 317 -3.22 -46.04 13.23
CA GLU A 317 -1.94 -46.24 13.89
C GLU A 317 -1.37 -47.57 13.41
N LEU A 318 -0.14 -47.53 12.93
CA LEU A 318 0.59 -48.68 12.42
C LEU A 318 1.81 -48.89 13.31
N LYS A 319 2.06 -50.15 13.67
CA LYS A 319 3.20 -50.55 14.49
C LYS A 319 3.98 -51.66 13.80
N ASP A 320 5.30 -51.58 13.90
CA ASP A 320 6.23 -52.57 13.36
C ASP A 320 5.92 -53.01 11.92
N ILE A 321 5.67 -52.03 11.04
CA ILE A 321 5.33 -52.27 9.65
C ILE A 321 6.37 -53.21 8.99
N GLU A 322 5.89 -54.36 8.49
CA GLU A 322 6.69 -55.44 7.88
C GLU A 322 7.25 -55.06 6.49
N GLY A 323 6.64 -54.06 5.84
CA GLY A 323 7.00 -53.32 4.62
C GLY A 323 7.29 -54.10 3.33
N GLY A 324 6.97 -53.49 2.18
CA GLY A 324 7.16 -53.98 0.80
C GLY A 324 7.46 -52.84 -0.19
N GLU A 325 7.59 -53.13 -1.50
CA GLU A 325 7.82 -52.08 -2.54
C GLU A 325 6.73 -51.00 -2.51
N TYR A 326 5.52 -51.37 -2.07
CA TYR A 326 4.36 -50.50 -1.93
C TYR A 326 3.45 -50.99 -0.80
N GLU A 327 2.92 -50.08 0.01
CA GLU A 327 1.98 -50.39 1.08
C GLU A 327 0.78 -49.44 1.04
N GLU A 328 -0.41 -50.00 0.86
CA GLU A 328 -1.69 -49.29 0.92
C GLU A 328 -2.37 -49.58 2.26
N ILE A 329 -2.77 -48.52 2.94
CA ILE A 329 -3.43 -48.53 4.23
C ILE A 329 -4.84 -48.01 4.06
N ALA A 330 -5.79 -48.94 4.05
CA ALA A 330 -7.21 -48.63 4.10
C ALA A 330 -7.60 -48.09 5.48
N PHE A 331 -8.41 -47.04 5.48
CA PHE A 331 -9.07 -46.54 6.67
C PHE A 331 -10.27 -47.41 7.00
N ASP A 332 -10.58 -47.54 8.29
CA ASP A 332 -11.71 -48.39 8.75
C ASP A 332 -13.07 -47.87 8.23
N LYS A 333 -13.13 -46.57 7.94
CA LYS A 333 -14.21 -45.91 7.22
C LYS A 333 -13.63 -44.77 6.38
N PRO A 334 -14.25 -44.42 5.24
CA PRO A 334 -13.88 -43.22 4.50
C PRO A 334 -13.90 -41.99 5.42
N ALA A 335 -12.82 -41.23 5.39
CA ALA A 335 -12.62 -40.04 6.21
C ALA A 335 -12.61 -38.79 5.34
N LEU A 336 -13.45 -37.80 5.70
CA LEU A 336 -13.43 -36.51 5.03
C LEU A 336 -12.07 -35.83 5.25
N ALA A 337 -11.38 -35.51 4.17
CA ALA A 337 -10.09 -34.85 4.22
C ALA A 337 -9.93 -33.81 3.12
N LYS A 338 -9.31 -32.69 3.49
CA LYS A 338 -8.63 -31.76 2.59
C LYS A 338 -7.11 -31.82 2.79
N ARG A 339 -6.66 -32.40 3.91
CA ARG A 339 -5.26 -32.72 4.18
C ARG A 339 -5.11 -34.07 4.84
N VAL A 340 -3.99 -34.73 4.59
CA VAL A 340 -3.58 -35.98 5.22
C VAL A 340 -2.20 -35.78 5.84
N ARG A 341 -2.01 -36.15 7.10
CA ARG A 341 -0.74 -36.03 7.81
C ARG A 341 -0.23 -37.40 8.24
N PHE A 342 1.06 -37.63 8.05
CA PHE A 342 1.77 -38.82 8.48
C PHE A 342 2.74 -38.40 9.57
N ASP A 343 2.51 -38.89 10.79
CA ASP A 343 3.41 -38.72 11.92
C ASP A 343 4.24 -40.01 12.03
N MET A 344 5.52 -39.90 11.75
CA MET A 344 6.47 -41.00 11.93
C MET A 344 6.96 -40.98 13.37
N GLU A 345 6.62 -42.00 14.12
CA GLU A 345 6.94 -42.08 15.55
C GLU A 345 8.23 -42.87 15.79
N ARG A 346 8.48 -43.89 14.97
CA ARG A 346 9.68 -44.72 15.07
C ARG A 346 10.09 -45.21 13.69
N ILE A 347 11.37 -45.11 13.38
CA ILE A 347 11.95 -45.46 12.08
C ILE A 347 12.81 -46.73 12.07
N TRP A 348 12.89 -47.45 13.19
CA TRP A 348 13.69 -48.69 13.30
C TRP A 348 13.13 -49.61 14.40
N ASN A 349 13.41 -50.92 14.33
CA ASN A 349 12.98 -51.88 15.36
C ASN A 349 14.12 -52.24 16.31
N PRO A 350 14.09 -51.83 17.59
CA PRO A 350 15.20 -52.06 18.51
C PRO A 350 15.46 -53.55 18.81
N ASP A 351 14.45 -54.41 18.69
CA ASP A 351 14.57 -55.85 18.96
C ASP A 351 15.17 -56.62 17.77
N ILE A 352 15.14 -56.04 16.55
CA ILE A 352 15.57 -56.68 15.30
C ILE A 352 16.81 -55.99 14.69
N ASP A 353 16.93 -54.68 14.89
CA ASP A 353 17.88 -53.79 14.23
C ASP A 353 18.97 -53.28 15.21
N SER A 354 19.28 -54.06 16.25
CA SER A 354 20.16 -53.71 17.39
C SER A 354 21.59 -53.25 17.04
N ASN A 355 22.02 -53.44 15.80
CA ASN A 355 23.37 -53.08 15.31
C ASN A 355 23.40 -51.80 14.47
N MET A 356 22.27 -51.11 14.28
CA MET A 356 22.20 -49.90 13.47
C MET A 356 22.65 -48.67 14.26
N LYS A 357 23.83 -48.14 13.90
CA LYS A 357 24.40 -46.93 14.50
C LYS A 357 23.80 -45.63 13.96
N ALA A 358 22.99 -45.70 12.89
CA ALA A 358 22.32 -44.59 12.22
C ALA A 358 20.95 -45.04 11.70
N ALA A 359 19.89 -44.78 12.47
CA ALA A 359 18.52 -45.04 12.04
C ALA A 359 17.97 -43.81 11.31
N ARG A 360 17.54 -43.98 10.05
CA ARG A 360 16.81 -42.99 9.25
C ARG A 360 15.64 -43.70 8.57
N GLY A 361 14.55 -43.00 8.30
CA GLY A 361 13.41 -43.55 7.55
C GLY A 361 13.34 -42.94 6.16
N HIS A 362 13.01 -43.74 5.13
CA HIS A 362 12.82 -43.25 3.76
C HIS A 362 11.42 -43.55 3.21
N ILE A 363 10.82 -42.57 2.51
CA ILE A 363 9.65 -42.76 1.63
C ILE A 363 10.03 -42.25 0.23
N ALA A 364 9.71 -43.04 -0.78
CA ALA A 364 9.95 -42.67 -2.18
C ALA A 364 8.72 -42.01 -2.82
N GLU A 365 7.52 -42.49 -2.51
CA GLU A 365 6.27 -42.00 -3.12
C GLU A 365 5.11 -42.07 -2.12
N LEU A 366 4.12 -41.19 -2.30
CA LEU A 366 2.95 -41.10 -1.44
C LEU A 366 1.67 -40.89 -2.25
N TYR A 367 0.62 -41.61 -1.87
CA TYR A 367 -0.67 -41.68 -2.53
C TYR A 367 -1.78 -41.44 -1.52
N VAL A 368 -2.79 -40.67 -1.93
CA VAL A 368 -4.04 -40.52 -1.17
C VAL A 368 -5.18 -40.98 -2.06
N TYR A 369 -5.87 -42.02 -1.63
CA TYR A 369 -7.01 -42.59 -2.34
C TYR A 369 -8.31 -42.08 -1.74
N GLY A 370 -9.12 -41.44 -2.56
CA GLY A 370 -10.40 -40.95 -2.11
C GLY A 370 -11.23 -40.39 -3.24
N THR A 371 -12.53 -40.33 -3.01
CA THR A 371 -13.46 -39.73 -3.97
C THR A 371 -13.57 -38.23 -3.69
N PRO A 372 -13.21 -37.35 -4.66
CA PRO A 372 -13.47 -35.92 -4.54
C PRO A 372 -14.96 -35.66 -4.34
N LEU A 373 -15.27 -34.82 -3.37
CA LEU A 373 -16.64 -34.38 -3.14
C LEU A 373 -16.98 -33.24 -4.10
N PRO A 374 -18.26 -33.13 -4.50
CA PRO A 374 -18.72 -31.95 -5.21
C PRO A 374 -18.51 -30.68 -4.35
N PRO A 375 -18.44 -29.50 -4.99
CA PRO A 375 -18.46 -28.24 -4.25
C PRO A 375 -19.73 -28.15 -3.38
N ASP A 376 -19.66 -27.46 -2.25
CA ASP A 376 -20.82 -27.32 -1.37
C ASP A 376 -21.94 -26.52 -2.03
N PHE A 377 -21.58 -25.57 -2.90
CA PHE A 377 -22.49 -24.82 -3.73
C PHE A 377 -21.79 -24.32 -5.00
N SER A 378 -22.58 -23.85 -5.96
CA SER A 378 -22.07 -23.20 -7.16
C SER A 378 -22.75 -21.86 -7.40
N PHE A 379 -22.07 -20.97 -8.10
CA PHE A 379 -22.62 -19.68 -8.52
C PHE A 379 -22.24 -19.38 -9.97
N THR A 380 -23.04 -18.56 -10.64
CA THR A 380 -22.81 -18.19 -12.04
C THR A 380 -22.42 -16.73 -12.15
N VAL A 381 -21.33 -16.47 -12.86
CA VAL A 381 -20.85 -15.13 -13.21
C VAL A 381 -21.24 -14.85 -14.66
N LYS A 382 -22.02 -13.78 -14.89
CA LYS A 382 -22.55 -13.47 -16.24
C LYS A 382 -21.48 -12.88 -17.17
N ASN A 383 -20.62 -12.02 -16.65
CA ASN A 383 -19.51 -11.37 -17.35
C ASN A 383 -18.26 -11.46 -16.46
N ASP A 384 -17.07 -11.39 -17.04
CA ASP A 384 -15.84 -11.29 -16.26
C ASP A 384 -15.96 -10.23 -15.15
N ALA A 385 -15.74 -10.65 -13.91
CA ALA A 385 -15.93 -9.81 -12.74
C ALA A 385 -15.04 -10.25 -11.59
N THR A 386 -14.71 -9.28 -10.74
CA THR A 386 -14.18 -9.55 -9.41
C THR A 386 -15.32 -10.03 -8.52
N ALA A 387 -15.12 -11.05 -7.70
CA ALA A 387 -16.13 -11.49 -6.73
C ALA A 387 -15.53 -11.72 -5.34
N GLY A 388 -16.35 -11.48 -4.33
CA GLY A 388 -16.13 -11.94 -2.97
C GLY A 388 -17.21 -12.94 -2.57
N GLY A 389 -16.91 -13.81 -1.61
CA GLY A 389 -17.85 -14.77 -1.06
C GLY A 389 -17.71 -14.89 0.46
N GLN A 390 -18.84 -14.95 1.16
CA GLN A 390 -18.87 -15.06 2.63
C GLN A 390 -20.03 -15.97 3.09
N ILE A 391 -19.82 -16.64 4.23
CA ILE A 391 -20.81 -17.43 4.95
C ILE A 391 -21.36 -16.63 6.12
N PHE A 392 -22.66 -16.74 6.36
CA PHE A 392 -23.41 -16.10 7.43
C PHE A 392 -24.17 -17.13 8.27
N ASP A 393 -24.30 -16.87 9.57
CA ASP A 393 -25.11 -17.68 10.47
C ASP A 393 -26.62 -17.41 10.31
N SER A 394 -27.45 -18.14 11.05
CA SER A 394 -28.92 -17.95 11.06
C SER A 394 -29.40 -16.58 11.56
N LYS A 395 -28.52 -15.80 12.20
CA LYS A 395 -28.77 -14.42 12.65
C LYS A 395 -28.26 -13.38 11.64
N GLY A 396 -27.72 -13.83 10.51
CA GLY A 396 -27.14 -12.97 9.47
C GLY A 396 -25.77 -12.39 9.83
N GLN A 397 -25.08 -12.93 10.82
CA GLN A 397 -23.71 -12.51 11.18
C GLN A 397 -22.68 -13.19 10.27
N PRO A 398 -21.65 -12.49 9.79
CA PRO A 398 -20.58 -13.11 9.02
C PRO A 398 -19.83 -14.12 9.89
N VAL A 399 -19.59 -15.29 9.31
CA VAL A 399 -18.93 -16.43 9.96
C VAL A 399 -17.56 -16.67 9.33
N ARG A 400 -17.51 -16.72 7.99
CA ARG A 400 -16.30 -17.08 7.25
C ARG A 400 -16.26 -16.34 5.93
N THR A 401 -15.17 -15.66 5.68
CA THR A 401 -14.82 -15.15 4.36
C THR A 401 -14.24 -16.30 3.53
N LEU A 402 -14.90 -16.64 2.42
CA LEU A 402 -14.50 -17.75 1.54
C LEU A 402 -13.41 -17.32 0.56
N PHE A 403 -13.61 -16.15 -0.05
CA PHE A 403 -12.65 -15.50 -0.93
C PHE A 403 -13.01 -14.02 -1.07
N THR A 404 -12.01 -13.18 -1.33
CA THR A 404 -12.18 -11.75 -1.60
C THR A 404 -11.44 -11.39 -2.88
N VAL A 405 -11.95 -10.38 -3.59
CA VAL A 405 -11.29 -9.78 -4.76
C VAL A 405 -10.84 -10.80 -5.82
N ARG A 406 -11.55 -11.93 -5.94
CA ARG A 406 -11.15 -13.02 -6.83
C ARG A 406 -11.69 -12.77 -8.22
N GLN A 407 -10.81 -12.79 -9.22
CA GLN A 407 -11.21 -12.68 -10.62
C GLN A 407 -11.87 -13.97 -11.09
N TYR A 408 -13.07 -13.84 -11.65
CA TYR A 408 -13.80 -14.94 -12.28
C TYR A 408 -14.10 -14.61 -13.74
N LYS A 409 -13.93 -15.61 -14.60
CA LYS A 409 -14.46 -15.57 -15.97
C LYS A 409 -15.96 -15.85 -15.98
N ALA A 410 -16.65 -15.37 -17.01
CA ALA A 410 -18.05 -15.73 -17.23
C ALA A 410 -18.23 -17.27 -17.22
N GLY A 411 -19.24 -17.76 -16.49
CA GLY A 411 -19.49 -19.20 -16.32
C GLY A 411 -19.90 -19.59 -14.89
N THR A 412 -20.11 -20.90 -14.67
CA THR A 412 -20.47 -21.47 -13.36
C THR A 412 -19.22 -21.95 -12.62
N HIS A 413 -19.11 -21.56 -11.35
CA HIS A 413 -17.96 -21.86 -10.49
C HIS A 413 -18.42 -22.55 -9.21
N GLY A 414 -17.68 -23.57 -8.76
CA GLY A 414 -17.93 -24.28 -7.51
C GLY A 414 -17.15 -23.67 -6.35
N VAL A 415 -17.73 -23.70 -5.16
CA VAL A 415 -17.12 -23.20 -3.91
C VAL A 415 -17.21 -24.28 -2.83
N GLU A 416 -16.13 -24.44 -2.06
CA GLU A 416 -16.04 -25.32 -0.90
C GLU A 416 -15.90 -24.44 0.36
N TRP A 417 -16.61 -24.79 1.43
CA TRP A 417 -16.43 -24.25 2.78
C TRP A 417 -15.88 -25.35 3.69
N ASP A 418 -14.83 -25.04 4.44
CA ASP A 418 -14.20 -25.96 5.38
C ASP A 418 -14.99 -26.14 6.70
N GLY A 419 -16.12 -25.44 6.89
CA GLY A 419 -16.89 -25.48 8.13
C GLY A 419 -16.23 -24.71 9.28
N LEU A 420 -15.19 -23.91 9.01
CA LEU A 420 -14.52 -23.06 9.99
C LEU A 420 -15.00 -21.62 9.89
N ASN A 421 -14.85 -20.85 10.97
CA ASN A 421 -14.97 -19.39 10.95
C ASN A 421 -13.64 -18.72 10.54
N ASP A 422 -13.59 -17.38 10.44
CA ASP A 422 -12.38 -16.61 10.10
C ASP A 422 -11.24 -16.76 11.14
N GLU A 423 -11.53 -17.26 12.35
CA GLU A 423 -10.54 -17.54 13.41
C GLU A 423 -10.02 -18.99 13.36
N GLY A 424 -10.47 -19.78 12.39
CA GLY A 424 -10.10 -21.20 12.25
C GLY A 424 -10.82 -22.14 13.23
N LYS A 425 -11.86 -21.68 13.94
CA LYS A 425 -12.67 -22.51 14.84
C LYS A 425 -13.80 -23.20 14.09
N SER A 426 -14.08 -24.45 14.43
CA SER A 426 -15.18 -25.23 13.84
C SER A 426 -16.54 -24.64 14.22
N MET A 427 -17.42 -24.56 13.23
CA MET A 427 -18.79 -24.10 13.40
C MET A 427 -19.73 -25.27 13.71
N PRO A 428 -20.77 -25.07 14.55
CA PRO A 428 -21.72 -26.12 14.88
C PRO A 428 -22.52 -26.57 13.63
N PRO A 429 -22.92 -27.86 13.54
CA PRO A 429 -23.81 -28.33 12.49
C PRO A 429 -25.10 -27.51 12.43
N GLY A 430 -25.57 -27.22 11.22
CA GLY A 430 -26.74 -26.37 11.02
C GLY A 430 -26.81 -25.71 9.64
N GLU A 431 -27.86 -24.92 9.44
CA GLU A 431 -28.05 -24.14 8.22
C GLU A 431 -27.31 -22.81 8.30
N TYR A 432 -26.55 -22.50 7.26
CA TYR A 432 -25.86 -21.24 7.04
C TYR A 432 -26.30 -20.65 5.68
N GLU A 433 -26.10 -19.35 5.51
CA GLU A 433 -26.32 -18.67 4.23
C GLU A 433 -24.97 -18.33 3.60
N TYR A 434 -24.77 -18.65 2.32
CA TYR A 434 -23.66 -18.08 1.57
C TYR A 434 -24.14 -16.86 0.78
N ARG A 435 -23.29 -15.84 0.66
CA ARG A 435 -23.50 -14.71 -0.27
C ARG A 435 -22.25 -14.48 -1.09
N ILE A 436 -22.43 -14.40 -2.40
CA ILE A 436 -21.41 -14.05 -3.37
C ILE A 436 -21.78 -12.71 -3.97
N VAL A 437 -20.86 -11.75 -3.93
CA VAL A 437 -21.05 -10.42 -4.51
C VAL A 437 -20.08 -10.25 -5.67
N GLN A 438 -20.62 -10.09 -6.88
CA GLN A 438 -19.83 -9.83 -8.08
C GLN A 438 -19.75 -8.32 -8.30
N ASN A 439 -18.54 -7.79 -8.35
CA ASN A 439 -18.23 -6.39 -8.60
C ASN A 439 -17.61 -6.23 -9.99
N PRO A 440 -18.39 -5.76 -10.97
CA PRO A 440 -17.90 -5.45 -12.32
C PRO A 440 -17.35 -4.01 -12.42
N ALA A 441 -17.11 -3.30 -11.31
CA ALA A 441 -16.71 -1.90 -11.37
C ALA A 441 -15.37 -1.71 -12.11
N VAL A 442 -15.27 -0.60 -12.85
CA VAL A 442 -14.02 -0.18 -13.51
C VAL A 442 -13.44 1.00 -12.75
N TYR A 443 -12.19 0.87 -12.31
CA TYR A 443 -11.48 1.83 -11.50
C TYR A 443 -10.47 2.60 -12.35
N THR A 444 -10.58 3.93 -12.40
CA THR A 444 -9.69 4.77 -13.23
C THR A 444 -9.15 5.93 -12.40
N THR A 445 -7.84 6.22 -12.49
CA THR A 445 -7.31 7.49 -12.00
C THR A 445 -7.58 8.57 -13.04
N ALA A 446 -8.36 9.60 -12.67
CA ALA A 446 -8.61 10.74 -13.54
C ALA A 446 -7.48 11.76 -13.49
N GLY A 447 -6.93 12.07 -12.31
CA GLY A 447 -5.82 13.01 -12.19
C GLY A 447 -5.44 13.34 -10.76
N VAL A 448 -4.68 14.43 -10.59
CA VAL A 448 -4.24 14.98 -9.30
C VAL A 448 -4.53 16.47 -9.27
N ILE A 449 -5.14 16.96 -8.19
CA ILE A 449 -5.64 18.34 -8.08
C ILE A 449 -4.90 19.09 -6.98
N GLY A 450 -4.60 20.37 -7.24
CA GLY A 450 -3.99 21.28 -6.26
C GLY A 450 -2.50 21.51 -6.43
N ASN A 451 -1.80 20.75 -7.28
CA ASN A 451 -0.37 20.91 -7.51
C ASN A 451 0.00 20.80 -9.00
N ASN A 452 0.50 21.89 -9.59
CA ASN A 452 0.71 22.00 -11.05
C ASN A 452 2.16 21.75 -11.51
N ALA A 453 3.01 21.20 -10.65
CA ALA A 453 4.41 20.94 -10.95
C ALA A 453 4.62 19.91 -12.07
N ARG A 454 5.79 19.95 -12.74
CA ARG A 454 6.09 19.18 -13.96
C ARG A 454 7.43 18.40 -13.89
N PRO A 455 7.48 17.14 -14.40
CA PRO A 455 6.32 16.27 -14.57
C PRO A 455 5.62 16.10 -13.22
N SER A 456 4.30 15.98 -13.23
CA SER A 456 3.40 15.99 -12.06
C SER A 456 3.57 14.82 -11.10
N THR A 457 4.69 14.10 -11.17
CA THR A 457 4.80 12.71 -10.71
C THR A 457 6.04 12.48 -9.85
N ILE A 458 6.90 13.49 -9.71
CA ILE A 458 8.17 13.47 -8.95
C ILE A 458 8.64 14.86 -8.53
N ASN A 459 8.15 15.92 -9.17
CA ASN A 459 8.32 17.30 -8.77
C ASN A 459 6.95 17.82 -8.33
N GLN A 460 6.80 18.23 -7.08
CA GLN A 460 5.58 18.87 -6.56
C GLN A 460 5.90 20.31 -6.21
N ASN A 461 4.94 21.18 -5.97
CA ASN A 461 5.16 22.49 -5.36
C ASN A 461 4.97 22.42 -3.84
N PRO A 462 5.71 23.22 -3.05
CA PRO A 462 5.54 23.26 -1.61
C PRO A 462 4.20 23.91 -1.23
N SER A 463 3.70 23.54 -0.07
CA SER A 463 2.51 24.08 0.59
C SER A 463 2.79 25.39 1.35
N ALA A 464 4.07 25.75 1.56
CA ALA A 464 4.48 27.03 2.12
C ALA A 464 5.75 27.57 1.43
N ILE A 465 5.86 28.88 1.24
CA ILE A 465 7.09 29.55 0.79
C ILE A 465 7.28 30.82 1.62
N GLU A 466 8.27 30.83 2.52
CA GLU A 466 8.51 31.95 3.44
C GLU A 466 9.48 33.00 2.91
N SER A 467 10.36 32.60 1.99
CA SER A 467 11.43 33.44 1.45
C SER A 467 11.88 32.93 0.08
N VAL A 468 12.36 33.85 -0.75
CA VAL A 468 12.87 33.57 -2.10
C VAL A 468 14.17 34.33 -2.37
N ALA A 469 15.12 33.69 -3.04
CA ALA A 469 16.36 34.28 -3.54
C ALA A 469 16.60 33.86 -5.01
N VAL A 470 17.53 34.51 -5.70
CA VAL A 470 17.94 34.16 -7.06
C VAL A 470 19.46 34.14 -7.19
N ASP A 471 20.00 33.21 -7.99
CA ASP A 471 21.43 33.15 -8.30
C ASP A 471 21.80 34.05 -9.50
N ALA A 472 23.10 34.10 -9.83
CA ALA A 472 23.62 34.86 -10.97
C ALA A 472 23.17 34.30 -12.34
N GLU A 473 22.63 33.08 -12.39
CA GLU A 473 22.01 32.52 -13.58
C GLU A 473 20.52 32.91 -13.67
N GLY A 474 19.92 33.38 -12.58
CA GLY A 474 18.51 33.71 -12.47
C GLY A 474 17.62 32.52 -12.09
N ASN A 475 18.18 31.41 -11.60
CA ASN A 475 17.41 30.34 -10.97
C ASN A 475 16.90 30.82 -9.61
N ALA A 476 15.68 30.44 -9.25
CA ALA A 476 15.11 30.82 -7.97
C ALA A 476 15.39 29.78 -6.89
N TYR A 477 15.42 30.22 -5.64
CA TYR A 477 15.62 29.39 -4.46
C TYR A 477 14.57 29.75 -3.41
N THR A 478 13.91 28.76 -2.81
CA THR A 478 12.85 29.00 -1.81
C THR A 478 13.11 28.26 -0.51
N ALA A 479 12.70 28.86 0.61
CA ALA A 479 12.60 28.20 1.92
C ALA A 479 11.13 27.92 2.24
N ASN A 480 10.81 26.66 2.56
CA ASN A 480 9.43 26.15 2.47
C ASN A 480 8.82 25.64 3.79
N MET A 481 9.34 26.02 4.96
CA MET A 481 8.81 25.59 6.27
C MET A 481 8.69 24.06 6.42
N TRP A 482 7.52 23.54 6.80
CA TRP A 482 7.30 22.11 7.06
C TRP A 482 6.67 21.43 5.85
N GLU A 483 7.27 20.32 5.42
CA GLU A 483 6.82 19.51 4.30
C GLU A 483 7.06 18.02 4.61
N GLU A 484 6.06 17.16 4.41
CA GLU A 484 6.11 15.72 4.74
C GLU A 484 7.26 14.99 4.04
N GLN A 485 7.52 15.35 2.79
CA GLN A 485 8.62 14.81 1.99
C GLN A 485 10.00 15.34 2.34
N ALA A 486 10.15 16.23 3.32
CA ALA A 486 11.42 16.93 3.58
C ALA A 486 11.85 17.88 2.44
N GLN A 487 10.89 18.56 1.82
CA GLN A 487 11.15 19.51 0.73
C GLN A 487 11.54 20.89 1.27
N ASP A 488 12.59 20.88 2.10
CA ASP A 488 12.98 21.99 2.97
C ASP A 488 13.21 23.28 2.17
N PHE A 489 14.29 23.34 1.40
CA PHE A 489 14.52 24.38 0.41
C PHE A 489 14.50 23.76 -0.99
N ARG A 490 14.29 24.60 -2.01
CA ARG A 490 14.27 24.16 -3.41
C ARG A 490 15.02 25.09 -4.33
N LYS A 491 15.63 24.54 -5.38
CA LYS A 491 16.09 25.27 -6.56
C LYS A 491 15.09 25.10 -7.72
N TRP A 492 14.79 26.19 -8.39
CA TRP A 492 13.82 26.30 -9.47
C TRP A 492 14.49 26.81 -10.75
N SER A 493 14.21 26.13 -11.86
CA SER A 493 14.66 26.51 -13.19
C SER A 493 14.12 27.88 -13.57
N ARG A 494 15.02 28.73 -14.06
CA ARG A 494 14.65 30.05 -14.56
C ARG A 494 13.74 30.00 -15.79
N GLU A 495 13.87 28.97 -16.62
CA GLU A 495 13.26 28.89 -17.95
C GLU A 495 11.76 28.51 -17.88
N ASP A 496 11.42 27.54 -17.03
CA ASP A 496 10.09 26.91 -16.99
C ASP A 496 9.51 26.76 -15.57
N GLY A 497 10.25 27.17 -14.54
CA GLY A 497 9.84 27.02 -13.15
C GLY A 497 9.83 25.55 -12.68
N CYS A 498 10.45 24.64 -13.41
CA CYS A 498 10.59 23.25 -12.97
C CYS A 498 11.55 23.15 -11.79
N HIS A 499 11.25 22.24 -10.86
CA HIS A 499 12.14 21.90 -9.76
C HIS A 499 13.41 21.23 -10.27
N ILE A 500 14.57 21.67 -9.77
CA ILE A 500 15.88 21.10 -10.12
C ILE A 500 16.34 20.12 -9.02
N TYR A 501 16.45 20.61 -7.78
CA TYR A 501 16.79 19.79 -6.61
C TYR A 501 16.38 20.49 -5.29
N ASN A 502 16.42 19.74 -4.20
CA ASN A 502 16.17 20.20 -2.84
C ASN A 502 17.33 19.79 -1.89
N SER A 503 17.16 20.00 -0.59
CA SER A 503 18.13 19.64 0.46
C SER A 503 18.34 18.13 0.66
N LEU A 504 17.57 17.27 -0.01
CA LEU A 504 17.51 15.82 0.22
C LEU A 504 17.23 15.48 1.69
N ALA A 505 16.25 16.16 2.29
CA ALA A 505 15.92 16.08 3.72
C ALA A 505 17.00 16.58 4.69
N GLY A 506 18.02 17.29 4.20
CA GLY A 506 19.15 17.76 5.00
C GLY A 506 18.79 18.78 6.10
N ILE A 507 17.60 19.38 6.06
CA ILE A 507 17.07 20.23 7.14
C ILE A 507 16.06 19.46 7.97
N ARG A 508 14.96 18.96 7.38
CA ARG A 508 13.93 18.22 8.15
C ARG A 508 14.55 17.04 8.87
N ASN A 509 15.24 16.13 8.20
CA ASN A 509 15.84 14.96 8.85
C ASN A 509 17.27 15.19 9.35
N GLY A 510 17.75 16.44 9.32
CA GLY A 510 19.09 16.76 9.81
C GLY A 510 19.18 16.76 11.34
N ASN A 511 20.35 17.15 11.86
CA ASN A 511 20.58 17.27 13.31
C ASN A 511 21.02 18.71 13.68
N PRO A 512 20.12 19.53 14.27
CA PRO A 512 18.74 19.19 14.69
C PRO A 512 17.75 19.00 13.52
N ASN A 513 16.60 18.37 13.75
CA ASN A 513 15.51 18.36 12.76
C ASN A 513 14.92 19.79 12.70
N GLY A 514 14.69 20.35 11.52
CA GLY A 514 14.17 21.73 11.43
C GLY A 514 13.40 22.11 10.17
N MET A 515 12.95 23.35 10.15
CA MET A 515 12.09 23.99 9.14
C MET A 515 12.74 25.28 8.65
N PRO A 516 13.05 25.44 7.35
CA PRO A 516 13.66 26.66 6.83
C PRO A 516 12.65 27.77 6.58
N TYR A 517 13.03 29.01 6.88
CA TYR A 517 12.15 30.18 6.72
C TYR A 517 12.82 31.44 6.14
N GLY A 518 14.15 31.44 6.00
CA GLY A 518 14.90 32.49 5.29
C GLY A 518 15.96 31.85 4.39
N ILE A 519 16.21 32.45 3.22
CA ILE A 519 17.18 31.93 2.25
C ILE A 519 18.00 33.03 1.60
N ALA A 520 19.29 32.76 1.39
CA ALA A 520 20.17 33.56 0.53
C ALA A 520 21.14 32.64 -0.21
N VAL A 521 21.65 33.08 -1.35
CA VAL A 521 22.58 32.31 -2.18
C VAL A 521 23.74 33.17 -2.66
N ASP A 522 24.86 32.53 -2.96
CA ASP A 522 26.00 33.13 -3.66
C ASP A 522 26.49 32.22 -4.80
N ASP A 523 27.74 32.39 -5.24
CA ASP A 523 28.37 31.63 -6.31
C ASP A 523 28.67 30.16 -5.95
N LYS A 524 28.60 29.79 -4.67
CA LYS A 524 29.05 28.49 -4.17
C LYS A 524 28.06 27.81 -3.21
N TYR A 525 27.30 28.57 -2.45
CA TYR A 525 26.53 28.11 -1.32
C TYR A 525 25.11 28.66 -1.28
N ILE A 526 24.24 27.88 -0.66
CA ILE A 526 22.89 28.23 -0.24
C ILE A 526 22.93 28.32 1.29
N TYR A 527 22.36 29.40 1.83
CA TYR A 527 22.25 29.65 3.26
C TYR A 527 20.78 29.64 3.65
N CYS A 528 20.42 28.83 4.65
CA CYS A 528 19.05 28.74 5.14
C CYS A 528 19.02 29.03 6.64
N THR A 529 18.15 29.94 7.08
CA THR A 529 17.78 30.05 8.49
C THR A 529 16.67 29.07 8.80
N THR A 530 16.78 28.43 9.95
CA THR A 530 15.99 27.25 10.29
C THR A 530 15.60 27.27 11.77
N THR A 531 14.36 26.89 12.07
CA THR A 531 13.90 26.61 13.43
C THR A 531 13.83 25.10 13.64
N ALA A 532 14.21 24.59 14.80
CA ALA A 532 14.09 23.16 15.09
C ALA A 532 12.63 22.77 15.40
N HIS A 533 12.15 21.63 14.90
CA HIS A 533 10.76 21.17 15.11
C HIS A 533 10.51 20.60 16.52
N ALA A 534 11.56 20.13 17.20
CA ALA A 534 11.47 19.49 18.52
C ALA A 534 11.56 20.50 19.69
N ALA A 535 11.36 20.01 20.93
CA ALA A 535 11.06 20.75 22.18
C ALA A 535 11.90 21.99 22.57
N ASN A 536 12.98 22.31 21.84
CA ASN A 536 13.84 23.48 22.09
C ASN A 536 13.73 24.61 21.03
N SER A 537 13.01 24.42 19.92
CA SER A 537 12.78 25.44 18.87
C SER A 537 14.06 26.22 18.47
N GLN A 538 15.19 25.53 18.40
CA GLN A 538 16.52 26.12 18.20
C GLN A 538 16.60 26.90 16.88
N GLN A 539 17.01 28.16 16.95
CA GLN A 539 17.23 29.04 15.79
C GLN A 539 18.67 28.96 15.33
N HIS A 540 18.87 28.60 14.05
CA HIS A 540 20.19 28.35 13.50
C HIS A 540 20.29 28.62 11.99
N ILE A 541 21.51 28.61 11.46
CA ILE A 541 21.80 28.76 10.03
C ILE A 541 22.55 27.53 9.52
N ARG A 542 22.06 26.99 8.40
CA ARG A 542 22.70 25.92 7.65
C ARG A 542 23.20 26.40 6.30
N ARG A 543 24.20 25.69 5.79
CA ARG A 543 24.83 25.97 4.51
C ARG A 543 24.86 24.70 3.66
N PHE A 544 24.55 24.84 2.38
CA PHE A 544 24.49 23.77 1.39
C PHE A 544 25.26 24.17 0.14
N ASN A 545 25.77 23.21 -0.61
CA ASN A 545 26.41 23.50 -1.91
C ASN A 545 25.35 23.88 -2.95
N ILE A 546 25.63 24.91 -3.74
CA ILE A 546 24.73 25.35 -4.82
C ILE A 546 24.75 24.40 -6.04
N ALA A 547 25.74 23.51 -6.14
CA ALA A 547 25.84 22.57 -7.25
C ALA A 547 24.87 21.38 -7.11
N ASP A 548 24.66 20.90 -5.89
CA ASP A 548 23.93 19.64 -5.64
C ASP A 548 23.01 19.66 -4.41
N GLY A 549 22.90 20.79 -3.70
CA GLY A 549 22.04 20.93 -2.53
C GLY A 549 22.51 20.16 -1.30
N LYS A 550 23.67 19.51 -1.32
CA LYS A 550 24.17 18.75 -0.17
C LYS A 550 24.70 19.67 0.93
N LEU A 551 24.56 19.20 2.17
CA LEU A 551 25.04 19.90 3.35
C LEU A 551 26.53 20.23 3.23
N ALA A 552 26.88 21.49 3.48
CA ALA A 552 28.24 22.01 3.46
C ALA A 552 28.54 22.70 4.80
N PRO A 553 28.95 21.93 5.83
CA PRO A 553 29.17 22.41 7.21
C PRO A 553 30.04 23.66 7.28
N PHE A 554 29.77 24.55 8.23
CA PHE A 554 30.66 25.65 8.59
C PHE A 554 31.87 25.14 9.39
N PRO A 555 33.12 25.30 8.90
CA PRO A 555 34.32 24.82 9.58
C PRO A 555 34.50 25.31 11.01
N ALA A 556 34.08 26.53 11.34
CA ALA A 556 34.19 27.08 12.70
C ALA A 556 33.10 26.56 13.67
N CYS A 557 32.16 25.74 13.18
CA CYS A 557 30.96 25.34 13.90
C CYS A 557 30.88 23.83 14.17
N GLU A 558 32.02 23.12 14.24
CA GLU A 558 32.05 21.66 14.46
C GLU A 558 31.29 21.22 15.72
N LYS A 559 31.38 22.00 16.80
CA LYS A 559 30.69 21.72 18.08
C LYS A 559 29.17 21.85 18.02
N THR A 560 28.67 22.51 16.99
CA THR A 560 27.23 22.67 16.71
C THR A 560 26.94 21.98 15.38
N ASN A 561 27.47 20.78 15.15
CA ASN A 561 27.24 19.97 13.95
C ASN A 561 27.36 20.75 12.62
N GLY A 562 28.26 21.73 12.56
CA GLY A 562 28.48 22.54 11.36
C GLY A 562 27.44 23.62 11.08
N HIS A 563 26.56 23.97 12.01
CA HIS A 563 25.58 25.06 11.88
C HIS A 563 25.86 26.22 12.85
N ILE A 564 25.48 27.45 12.46
CA ILE A 564 25.59 28.62 13.33
C ILE A 564 24.35 28.65 14.26
N LEU A 565 24.55 28.50 15.56
CA LEU A 565 23.48 28.54 16.58
C LEU A 565 23.31 29.96 17.14
N PHE A 566 22.05 30.41 17.27
CA PHE A 566 21.71 31.73 17.84
C PHE A 566 21.02 31.60 19.20
N CYS A 567 19.80 31.06 19.23
CA CYS A 567 19.01 30.98 20.44
C CYS A 567 18.09 29.75 20.45
N GLU A 568 17.57 29.41 21.63
CA GLU A 568 16.61 28.32 21.84
C GLU A 568 15.31 28.89 22.38
N ALA A 569 14.19 28.39 21.85
CA ALA A 569 12.83 28.73 22.23
C ALA A 569 12.58 30.24 22.43
N PRO A 570 12.88 31.10 21.42
CA PRO A 570 12.64 32.52 21.54
C PRO A 570 11.19 32.83 21.92
N GLU A 571 10.22 32.06 21.43
CA GLU A 571 8.79 32.19 21.73
C GLU A 571 8.47 32.11 23.23
N LYS A 572 9.28 31.36 24.00
CA LYS A 572 9.12 31.24 25.47
C LYS A 572 9.79 32.40 26.23
N LYS A 573 10.59 33.21 25.55
CA LYS A 573 11.40 34.30 26.12
C LYS A 573 10.90 35.68 25.70
N ILE A 574 9.87 35.76 24.85
CA ILE A 574 9.23 37.03 24.47
C ILE A 574 8.56 37.63 25.72
N PRO A 575 8.82 38.91 26.05
CA PRO A 575 8.18 39.58 27.17
C PRO A 575 6.65 39.59 27.06
N GLN A 576 5.97 39.39 28.19
CA GLN A 576 4.50 39.51 28.24
C GLN A 576 4.09 40.95 27.90
N GLY A 577 3.08 41.10 27.04
CA GLY A 577 2.59 42.42 26.60
C GLY A 577 3.33 42.99 25.38
N THR A 578 4.30 42.26 24.82
CA THR A 578 4.85 42.56 23.48
C THR A 578 3.72 42.61 22.46
N PRO A 579 3.63 43.66 21.61
CA PRO A 579 2.65 43.71 20.52
C PRO A 579 2.71 42.44 19.66
N GLU A 580 1.55 41.98 19.18
CA GLU A 580 1.46 40.71 18.45
C GLU A 580 2.38 40.63 17.22
N ALA A 581 2.44 41.71 16.43
CA ALA A 581 3.32 41.80 15.26
C ALA A 581 4.82 41.70 15.64
N ASP A 582 5.22 42.34 16.74
CA ASP A 582 6.59 42.27 17.26
C ASP A 582 6.89 40.85 17.76
N ALA A 583 5.94 40.22 18.47
CA ALA A 583 6.07 38.86 18.99
C ALA A 583 6.18 37.83 17.86
N GLU A 584 5.42 37.97 16.78
CA GLU A 584 5.54 37.15 15.58
C GLU A 584 6.94 37.25 14.98
N ALA A 585 7.45 38.48 14.78
CA ALA A 585 8.79 38.71 14.24
C ALA A 585 9.88 38.14 15.16
N MET A 586 9.70 38.21 16.48
CA MET A 586 10.63 37.67 17.48
C MET A 586 10.62 36.14 17.56
N SER A 587 9.52 35.48 17.19
CA SER A 587 9.37 34.01 17.24
C SER A 587 10.16 33.26 16.16
N LEU A 588 10.34 33.90 15.00
CA LEU A 588 11.21 33.45 13.90
C LEU A 588 12.22 34.57 13.59
N PRO A 589 13.20 34.82 14.47
CA PRO A 589 13.95 36.07 14.48
C PRO A 589 14.94 36.24 13.33
N LEU A 590 15.30 35.15 12.64
CA LEU A 590 16.38 35.13 11.63
C LEU A 590 15.86 35.21 10.19
N ARG A 591 14.87 36.08 9.90
CA ARG A 591 14.22 36.12 8.58
C ARG A 591 15.11 36.65 7.45
N GLY A 592 15.92 37.68 7.73
CA GLY A 592 16.75 38.35 6.73
C GLY A 592 18.17 37.77 6.66
N LEU A 593 18.59 37.40 5.45
CA LEU A 593 19.96 37.00 5.12
C LEU A 593 20.49 37.83 3.95
N ALA A 594 21.74 38.27 4.06
CA ALA A 594 22.45 38.94 2.97
C ALA A 594 23.90 38.44 2.88
N VAL A 595 24.39 38.22 1.67
CA VAL A 595 25.73 37.67 1.42
C VAL A 595 26.56 38.68 0.64
N THR A 596 27.79 38.93 1.10
CA THR A 596 28.84 39.64 0.36
C THR A 596 29.96 38.66 -0.01
N ALA A 597 30.99 39.13 -0.71
CA ALA A 597 32.14 38.30 -1.09
C ALA A 597 32.85 37.62 0.12
N ASP A 598 32.81 38.25 1.30
CA ASP A 598 33.55 37.88 2.50
C ASP A 598 32.67 37.58 3.72
N LYS A 599 31.45 38.11 3.80
CA LYS A 599 30.59 38.04 4.98
C LYS A 599 29.18 37.54 4.68
N LEU A 600 28.61 36.84 5.67
CA LEU A 600 27.19 36.53 5.78
C LEU A 600 26.59 37.44 6.85
N PHE A 601 25.55 38.21 6.52
CA PHE A 601 24.80 39.06 7.44
C PHE A 601 23.43 38.46 7.74
N VAL A 602 22.99 38.57 9.00
CA VAL A 602 21.78 37.92 9.51
C VAL A 602 21.04 38.88 10.41
N THR A 603 19.74 39.05 10.19
CA THR A 603 18.87 39.79 11.10
C THR A 603 18.56 38.95 12.34
N ASP A 604 18.47 39.56 13.51
CA ASP A 604 17.98 38.94 14.74
C ASP A 604 16.98 39.88 15.41
N ALA A 605 15.70 39.67 15.06
CA ALA A 605 14.61 40.49 15.57
C ALA A 605 14.46 40.39 17.10
N PHE A 606 14.77 39.21 17.67
CA PHE A 606 14.66 38.95 19.10
C PHE A 606 15.76 39.69 19.88
N ALA A 607 17.01 39.63 19.43
CA ALA A 607 18.11 40.33 20.10
C ALA A 607 18.21 41.82 19.72
N GLY A 608 17.51 42.27 18.67
CA GLY A 608 17.64 43.62 18.15
C GLY A 608 19.01 43.88 17.54
N LYS A 609 19.51 42.95 16.72
CA LYS A 609 20.86 43.01 16.14
C LYS A 609 20.91 42.58 14.69
N ILE A 610 21.91 43.08 13.97
CA ILE A 610 22.44 42.45 12.76
C ILE A 610 23.75 41.77 13.14
N HIS A 611 23.85 40.47 12.86
CA HIS A 611 25.06 39.68 13.06
C HIS A 611 25.80 39.50 11.74
N SER A 612 27.12 39.40 11.79
CA SER A 612 27.97 39.12 10.64
C SER A 612 28.93 37.96 10.93
N PHE A 613 29.14 37.10 9.94
CA PHE A 613 30.00 35.92 10.02
C PHE A 613 30.93 35.88 8.81
N ILE A 614 32.13 35.34 8.98
CA ILE A 614 33.05 35.05 7.88
C ILE A 614 32.41 33.98 6.99
N ARG A 615 32.16 34.31 5.72
CA ARG A 615 31.40 33.48 4.77
C ARG A 615 31.97 32.05 4.60
N SER A 616 33.30 31.94 4.58
CA SER A 616 34.00 30.68 4.36
C SER A 616 33.94 29.74 5.57
N SER A 617 34.09 30.26 6.78
CA SER A 617 34.24 29.47 8.01
C SER A 617 33.00 29.43 8.90
N GLY A 618 32.12 30.44 8.85
CA GLY A 618 31.04 30.65 9.81
C GLY A 618 31.48 31.29 11.13
N ALA A 619 32.75 31.69 11.24
CA ALA A 619 33.26 32.34 12.46
C ALA A 619 32.60 33.73 12.64
N PRO A 620 32.27 34.15 13.88
CA PRO A 620 31.73 35.49 14.14
C PRO A 620 32.67 36.59 13.63
N ALA A 621 32.14 37.56 12.89
CA ALA A 621 32.88 38.71 12.35
C ALA A 621 32.48 40.04 13.00
N GLY A 622 31.37 40.09 13.73
CA GLY A 622 30.88 41.28 14.44
C GLY A 622 29.35 41.35 14.48
N SER A 623 28.81 42.31 15.22
CA SER A 623 27.38 42.63 15.22
C SER A 623 27.16 44.12 15.51
N PHE A 624 25.99 44.64 15.17
CA PHE A 624 25.57 46.00 15.50
C PHE A 624 24.07 46.07 15.80
N ASP A 625 23.66 47.07 16.57
CA ASP A 625 22.29 47.19 17.06
C ASP A 625 21.35 47.77 16.00
N VAL A 626 20.22 47.09 15.80
CA VAL A 626 19.09 47.55 15.00
C VAL A 626 17.84 47.03 15.70
N LYS A 627 16.86 47.88 15.97
CA LYS A 627 15.64 47.42 16.67
C LYS A 627 14.74 46.64 15.70
N LEU A 628 14.29 45.44 16.05
CA LEU A 628 13.37 44.61 15.24
C LEU A 628 13.76 44.47 13.74
N PRO A 629 15.00 44.12 13.39
CA PRO A 629 15.41 43.91 12.01
C PRO A 629 14.79 42.62 11.47
N HIS A 630 14.30 42.66 10.25
CA HIS A 630 13.59 41.51 9.66
C HIS A 630 13.84 41.32 8.15
N ALA A 631 14.29 42.36 7.44
CA ALA A 631 14.71 42.26 6.03
C ALA A 631 16.09 42.90 5.83
N ILE A 632 16.88 42.36 4.91
CA ILE A 632 18.21 42.90 4.58
C ILE A 632 18.55 42.63 3.12
N ALA A 633 19.15 43.61 2.44
CA ALA A 633 19.69 43.47 1.09
C ALA A 633 21.00 44.25 0.97
N VAL A 634 21.85 43.82 0.02
CA VAL A 634 23.09 44.52 -0.31
C VAL A 634 22.88 45.32 -1.59
N ASP A 635 23.19 46.62 -1.56
CA ASP A 635 23.16 47.44 -2.76
C ASP A 635 24.40 47.22 -3.66
N PRO A 636 24.41 47.72 -4.90
CA PRO A 636 25.56 47.55 -5.80
C PRO A 636 26.88 48.16 -5.32
N LEU A 637 26.87 49.07 -4.33
CA LEU A 637 28.07 49.61 -3.69
C LEU A 637 28.51 48.80 -2.46
N GLY A 638 27.77 47.75 -2.11
CA GLY A 638 28.06 46.88 -0.97
C GLY A 638 27.53 47.41 0.37
N GLN A 639 26.63 48.40 0.39
CA GLN A 639 25.98 48.84 1.63
C GLN A 639 24.77 47.97 1.96
N LEU A 640 24.43 47.93 3.25
CA LEU A 640 23.34 47.11 3.76
C LEU A 640 22.09 47.96 3.91
N TRP A 641 21.02 47.59 3.21
CA TRP A 641 19.69 48.15 3.37
C TRP A 641 18.90 47.22 4.26
N VAL A 642 18.49 47.73 5.44
CA VAL A 642 17.84 46.91 6.47
C VAL A 642 16.41 47.41 6.68
N GLY A 643 15.45 46.52 6.52
CA GLY A 643 14.07 46.68 6.94
C GLY A 643 13.94 46.37 8.43
N HIS A 644 13.39 47.30 9.19
CA HIS A 644 13.31 47.21 10.65
C HIS A 644 12.07 47.92 11.22
N GLU A 645 11.66 47.53 12.43
CA GLU A 645 10.45 48.04 13.10
C GLU A 645 9.20 48.04 12.20
N HIS A 646 9.06 46.97 11.40
CA HIS A 646 8.04 46.73 10.36
C HIS A 646 7.98 47.71 9.18
N VAL A 647 8.17 49.01 9.41
CA VAL A 647 7.77 50.09 8.47
C VAL A 647 8.93 50.92 7.91
N LYS A 648 10.16 50.67 8.37
CA LYS A 648 11.33 51.52 8.07
C LYS A 648 12.36 50.78 7.25
N VAL A 649 13.08 51.52 6.40
CA VAL A 649 14.32 51.06 5.78
C VAL A 649 15.45 52.04 6.07
N THR A 650 16.58 51.52 6.55
CA THR A 650 17.78 52.32 6.84
C THR A 650 19.00 51.72 6.12
N VAL A 651 19.88 52.59 5.64
CA VAL A 651 21.15 52.19 5.00
C VAL A 651 22.28 52.21 6.01
N PHE A 652 23.04 51.12 6.08
CA PHE A 652 24.18 50.89 6.95
C PHE A 652 25.43 50.56 6.11
N SER A 653 26.60 50.99 6.58
CA SER A 653 27.86 50.41 6.11
C SER A 653 28.01 48.97 6.59
N LYS A 654 28.94 48.22 5.99
CA LYS A 654 29.28 46.85 6.41
C LYS A 654 29.76 46.72 7.87
N ASP A 655 30.15 47.83 8.48
CA ASP A 655 30.61 47.92 9.88
C ASP A 655 29.52 48.49 10.81
N GLY A 656 28.28 48.64 10.33
CA GLY A 656 27.13 49.06 11.14
C GLY A 656 26.96 50.57 11.29
N LYS A 657 27.73 51.41 10.57
CA LYS A 657 27.51 52.87 10.59
C LYS A 657 26.27 53.22 9.77
N SER A 658 25.25 53.78 10.42
CA SER A 658 23.93 54.02 9.82
C SER A 658 23.75 55.43 9.26
N SER A 659 22.68 55.61 8.50
CA SER A 659 22.06 56.89 8.15
C SER A 659 20.71 57.03 8.89
N THR A 660 20.05 58.18 8.80
CA THR A 660 18.63 58.27 9.16
C THR A 660 17.80 57.36 8.25
N PRO A 661 16.64 56.82 8.70
CA PRO A 661 15.78 56.01 7.84
C PRO A 661 15.47 56.73 6.52
N VAL A 662 15.78 56.05 5.41
CA VAL A 662 15.65 56.58 4.05
C VAL A 662 14.24 56.39 3.51
N LEU A 663 13.53 55.40 4.04
CA LEU A 663 12.09 55.20 3.87
C LEU A 663 11.45 55.07 5.25
N LYS A 664 10.29 55.69 5.38
CA LYS A 664 9.43 55.68 6.57
C LYS A 664 8.00 55.41 6.09
N ASP A 665 7.14 54.92 6.98
CA ASP A 665 5.71 54.77 6.73
C ASP A 665 5.37 53.78 5.59
N LEU A 666 6.15 52.71 5.45
CA LEU A 666 5.79 51.53 4.65
C LEU A 666 4.74 50.70 5.42
N GLY A 667 4.04 49.77 4.76
CA GLY A 667 3.14 48.84 5.45
C GLY A 667 3.91 47.84 6.32
N HIS A 668 4.28 46.68 5.79
CA HIS A 668 5.17 45.73 6.49
C HIS A 668 6.25 45.23 5.54
N VAL A 669 7.49 45.66 5.76
CA VAL A 669 8.65 45.32 4.91
C VAL A 669 9.01 43.86 5.06
N ARG A 670 8.54 42.98 4.19
CA ARG A 670 8.80 41.54 4.31
C ARG A 670 10.16 41.14 3.76
N THR A 671 10.52 41.62 2.57
CA THR A 671 11.81 41.38 1.91
C THR A 671 12.25 42.62 1.11
N LEU A 672 13.55 42.71 0.85
CA LEU A 672 14.19 43.76 0.04
C LEU A 672 15.00 43.09 -1.07
N ALA A 673 14.93 43.60 -2.30
CA ALA A 673 15.75 43.11 -3.41
C ALA A 673 16.17 44.26 -4.33
N PHE A 674 17.39 44.19 -4.85
CA PHE A 674 17.88 45.13 -5.87
C PHE A 674 17.83 44.49 -7.26
N GLY A 675 17.31 45.25 -8.22
CA GLY A 675 17.44 44.92 -9.64
C GLY A 675 18.79 45.34 -10.23
N PRO A 676 19.09 44.92 -11.48
CA PRO A 676 20.36 45.20 -12.15
C PRO A 676 20.62 46.70 -12.39
N ASP A 677 19.58 47.54 -12.33
CA ASP A 677 19.62 48.99 -12.53
C ASP A 677 19.63 49.79 -11.21
N SER A 678 19.92 49.14 -10.08
CA SER A 678 19.81 49.72 -8.73
C SER A 678 18.39 50.11 -8.31
N THR A 679 17.35 49.63 -9.00
CA THR A 679 15.97 49.73 -8.54
C THR A 679 15.78 48.85 -7.31
N LEU A 680 15.21 49.40 -6.23
CA LEU A 680 14.88 48.70 -5.01
C LEU A 680 13.43 48.22 -5.05
N TYR A 681 13.23 46.94 -4.77
CA TYR A 681 11.93 46.28 -4.68
C TYR A 681 11.69 45.87 -3.23
N ILE A 682 10.51 46.21 -2.73
CA ILE A 682 10.10 45.93 -1.35
C ILE A 682 8.79 45.15 -1.39
N ALA A 683 8.79 43.95 -0.82
CA ALA A 683 7.54 43.24 -0.55
C ALA A 683 6.88 43.89 0.67
N ASP A 684 5.80 44.62 0.45
CA ASP A 684 4.97 45.22 1.51
C ASP A 684 3.83 44.24 1.82
N SER A 685 4.02 43.41 2.86
CA SER A 685 3.09 42.32 3.19
C SER A 685 1.82 42.78 3.91
N LEU A 686 1.79 44.01 4.46
CA LEU A 686 0.55 44.59 4.99
C LEU A 686 -0.33 45.11 3.85
N ALA A 687 0.27 45.75 2.84
CA ALA A 687 -0.46 46.19 1.65
C ALA A 687 -0.65 45.08 0.60
N ASN A 688 -0.01 43.92 0.79
CA ASN A 688 0.09 42.83 -0.18
C ASN A 688 0.47 43.32 -1.59
N GLN A 689 1.55 44.11 -1.66
CA GLN A 689 2.00 44.78 -2.88
C GLN A 689 3.52 44.86 -2.94
N ILE A 690 4.08 44.91 -4.15
CA ILE A 690 5.51 45.18 -4.34
C ILE A 690 5.70 46.68 -4.58
N ARG A 691 6.38 47.35 -3.65
CA ARG A 691 6.73 48.77 -3.76
C ARG A 691 8.08 48.91 -4.45
N ILE A 692 8.14 49.72 -5.50
CA ILE A 692 9.31 49.87 -6.35
C ILE A 692 9.85 51.30 -6.21
N TYR A 693 11.14 51.41 -5.91
CA TYR A 693 11.85 52.67 -5.66
C TYR A 693 13.09 52.78 -6.54
N ARG A 694 13.41 54.00 -6.97
CA ARG A 694 14.75 54.33 -7.46
C ARG A 694 15.64 54.63 -6.26
N ALA A 695 16.62 53.79 -6.00
CA ALA A 695 17.56 53.98 -4.91
C ALA A 695 18.85 54.64 -5.40
N ASP A 696 19.35 55.61 -4.63
CA ASP A 696 20.69 56.14 -4.78
C ASP A 696 21.51 55.72 -3.56
N ALA A 697 22.34 54.69 -3.76
CA ALA A 697 23.24 54.15 -2.76
C ALA A 697 24.21 55.22 -2.21
N LYS A 698 24.74 56.10 -3.08
CA LYS A 698 25.74 57.11 -2.69
C LYS A 698 25.09 58.24 -1.88
N ALA A 699 23.93 58.71 -2.32
CA ALA A 699 23.17 59.73 -1.60
C ALA A 699 22.42 59.15 -0.39
N LYS A 700 22.31 57.82 -0.27
CA LYS A 700 21.50 57.11 0.72
C LYS A 700 20.06 57.61 0.71
N THR A 701 19.44 57.60 -0.47
CA THR A 701 18.03 58.00 -0.65
C THR A 701 17.28 56.98 -1.52
N ALA A 702 15.96 56.96 -1.39
CA ALA A 702 15.09 56.15 -2.26
C ALA A 702 13.85 56.97 -2.62
N THR A 703 13.51 57.02 -3.91
CA THR A 703 12.34 57.75 -4.42
C THR A 703 11.32 56.76 -4.96
N PHE A 704 10.07 56.87 -4.51
CA PHE A 704 8.99 55.98 -4.97
C PHE A 704 8.82 56.09 -6.50
N ALA A 705 8.78 54.95 -7.17
CA ALA A 705 8.59 54.88 -8.61
C ALA A 705 7.18 54.39 -8.95
N LYS A 706 6.80 53.20 -8.47
CA LYS A 706 5.50 52.58 -8.74
C LYS A 706 5.22 51.41 -7.79
N THR A 707 4.03 50.83 -7.91
CA THR A 707 3.65 49.56 -7.28
C THR A 707 3.44 48.48 -8.36
N PHE A 708 3.71 47.22 -8.03
CA PHE A 708 3.34 46.04 -8.82
C PHE A 708 2.49 45.06 -7.99
N GLY A 709 1.51 44.44 -8.66
CA GLY A 709 0.51 43.57 -8.04
C GLY A 709 -0.51 44.32 -7.18
N GLN A 710 -1.47 43.57 -6.65
CA GLN A 710 -2.55 44.09 -5.81
C GLN A 710 -2.88 43.08 -4.71
N GLU A 711 -3.40 43.58 -3.59
CA GLU A 711 -4.01 42.73 -2.57
C GLU A 711 -5.13 41.88 -3.21
N ALA A 712 -5.07 40.58 -2.98
CA ALA A 712 -6.07 39.65 -3.45
C ALA A 712 -7.38 39.82 -2.67
N LYS A 713 -8.49 39.82 -3.40
CA LYS A 713 -9.83 39.74 -2.82
C LYS A 713 -10.31 38.30 -2.79
N LEU A 714 -11.40 38.06 -2.08
CA LEU A 714 -12.07 36.76 -2.09
C LEU A 714 -12.42 36.35 -3.53
N GLY A 715 -12.07 35.13 -3.91
CA GLY A 715 -12.24 34.60 -5.27
C GLY A 715 -11.17 35.00 -6.30
N ASP A 716 -10.23 35.90 -5.98
CA ASP A 716 -9.12 36.23 -6.89
C ASP A 716 -8.19 35.03 -7.11
N TYR A 717 -7.66 34.88 -8.32
CA TYR A 717 -6.73 33.78 -8.64
C TYR A 717 -5.65 34.16 -9.67
N ALA A 718 -5.65 35.40 -10.17
CA ALA A 718 -4.60 35.88 -11.05
C ALA A 718 -3.25 35.93 -10.30
N PRO A 719 -2.11 35.63 -10.96
CA PRO A 719 -0.82 35.57 -10.27
C PRO A 719 -0.36 36.86 -9.60
N ASP A 720 -0.83 38.01 -10.08
CA ASP A 720 -0.53 39.35 -9.56
C ASP A 720 -1.49 39.82 -8.45
N LYS A 721 -2.39 38.92 -8.00
CA LYS A 721 -3.23 39.08 -6.82
C LYS A 721 -2.58 38.35 -5.65
N PHE A 722 -2.14 39.10 -4.65
CA PHE A 722 -1.37 38.58 -3.53
C PHE A 722 -2.23 38.42 -2.28
N TYR A 723 -2.37 37.19 -1.79
CA TYR A 723 -3.10 36.89 -0.55
C TYR A 723 -2.24 37.15 0.69
N LYS A 724 -1.07 36.48 0.75
CA LYS A 724 -0.07 36.68 1.80
C LYS A 724 1.30 36.77 1.14
N LEU A 725 1.71 37.99 0.75
CA LEU A 725 2.98 38.22 0.09
C LEU A 725 4.15 37.89 1.03
N SER A 726 4.96 36.89 0.65
CA SER A 726 6.04 36.37 1.51
C SER A 726 7.43 36.78 1.05
N GLY A 727 7.62 37.10 -0.24
CA GLY A 727 8.94 37.48 -0.75
C GLY A 727 8.96 38.00 -2.18
N VAL A 728 9.99 38.77 -2.49
CA VAL A 728 10.36 39.19 -3.85
C VAL A 728 11.87 39.06 -4.06
N ALA A 729 12.28 38.54 -5.21
CA ALA A 729 13.65 38.53 -5.68
C ALA A 729 13.72 39.00 -7.14
N ILE A 730 14.84 39.60 -7.55
CA ILE A 730 15.02 40.16 -8.89
C ILE A 730 16.22 39.51 -9.54
N ASP A 731 16.01 38.89 -10.70
CA ASP A 731 17.09 38.22 -11.41
C ASP A 731 17.97 39.20 -12.20
N PRO A 732 19.11 38.75 -12.75
CA PRO A 732 20.02 39.62 -13.54
C PRO A 732 19.40 40.24 -14.80
N LYS A 733 18.27 39.71 -15.29
CA LYS A 733 17.52 40.26 -16.43
C LYS A 733 16.41 41.24 -15.99
N GLY A 734 16.24 41.47 -14.69
CA GLY A 734 15.20 42.32 -14.12
C GLY A 734 13.83 41.63 -13.98
N ASN A 735 13.76 40.31 -14.17
CA ASN A 735 12.52 39.55 -13.93
C ASN A 735 12.23 39.48 -12.43
N LEU A 736 10.96 39.60 -12.07
CA LEU A 736 10.49 39.51 -10.68
C LEU A 736 10.15 38.05 -10.39
N VAL A 737 10.73 37.48 -9.33
CA VAL A 737 10.28 36.20 -8.75
C VAL A 737 9.56 36.53 -7.45
N VAL A 738 8.27 36.21 -7.39
CA VAL A 738 7.39 36.59 -6.28
C VAL A 738 6.88 35.32 -5.62
N SER A 739 7.00 35.25 -4.30
CA SER A 739 6.41 34.19 -3.49
C SER A 739 5.26 34.73 -2.65
N GLN A 740 4.20 33.94 -2.55
CA GLN A 740 3.09 34.20 -1.64
C GLN A 740 2.56 32.89 -1.05
N ASN A 741 2.01 32.99 0.15
CA ASN A 741 1.20 31.93 0.74
C ASN A 741 -0.29 32.20 0.46
N LEU A 742 -1.09 31.15 0.35
CA LEU A 742 -2.55 31.21 0.25
C LEU A 742 -3.15 31.42 1.66
N PRO A 743 -4.43 31.82 1.78
CA PRO A 743 -5.01 32.24 3.06
C PRO A 743 -4.96 31.20 4.19
N ILE A 744 -5.13 29.90 3.90
CA ILE A 744 -5.14 28.86 4.94
C ILE A 744 -3.95 27.92 4.81
N SER A 745 -3.80 27.29 3.65
CA SER A 745 -2.69 26.40 3.31
C SER A 745 -2.34 26.58 1.84
N GLY A 746 -1.11 26.26 1.45
CA GLY A 746 -0.64 26.35 0.08
C GLY A 746 0.18 27.60 -0.22
N ALA A 747 0.97 27.52 -1.28
CA ALA A 747 1.82 28.60 -1.74
C ALA A 747 1.86 28.70 -3.27
N ARG A 748 2.28 29.88 -3.73
CA ARG A 748 2.46 30.20 -5.14
C ARG A 748 3.81 30.89 -5.35
N LEU A 749 4.56 30.41 -6.34
CA LEU A 749 5.78 31.02 -6.84
C LEU A 749 5.56 31.42 -8.29
N THR A 750 5.65 32.70 -8.58
CA THR A 750 5.43 33.22 -9.93
C THR A 750 6.63 34.02 -10.38
N ARG A 751 7.03 33.83 -11.64
CA ARG A 751 8.01 34.69 -12.29
C ARG A 751 7.34 35.59 -13.30
N PHE A 752 7.63 36.87 -13.22
CA PHE A 752 7.16 37.90 -14.13
C PHE A 752 8.33 38.52 -14.89
N ALA A 753 8.11 38.84 -16.16
CA ALA A 753 8.98 39.74 -16.90
C ALA A 753 8.93 41.16 -16.29
N PRO A 754 9.89 42.05 -16.61
CA PRO A 754 9.93 43.41 -16.05
C PRO A 754 8.69 44.26 -16.34
N ASP A 755 7.93 43.90 -17.38
CA ASP A 755 6.66 44.52 -17.77
C ASP A 755 5.44 43.96 -17.01
N GLY A 756 5.63 42.93 -16.17
CA GLY A 756 4.57 42.28 -15.41
C GLY A 756 3.94 41.07 -16.10
N LYS A 757 4.40 40.66 -17.28
CA LYS A 757 3.90 39.43 -17.93
C LYS A 757 4.37 38.19 -17.19
N VAL A 758 3.46 37.26 -16.90
CA VAL A 758 3.78 35.96 -16.31
C VAL A 758 4.62 35.15 -17.28
N LEU A 759 5.80 34.70 -16.83
CA LEU A 759 6.68 33.80 -17.56
C LEU A 759 6.39 32.33 -17.19
N TRP A 760 6.21 32.06 -15.90
CA TRP A 760 5.71 30.79 -15.39
C TRP A 760 5.08 30.98 -14.01
N ASP A 761 4.26 30.02 -13.61
CA ASP A 761 3.45 30.08 -12.40
C ASP A 761 3.31 28.69 -11.75
N GLN A 762 3.84 28.55 -10.54
CA GLN A 762 3.87 27.31 -9.78
C GLN A 762 2.98 27.44 -8.55
N ILE A 763 2.02 26.54 -8.40
CA ILE A 763 1.09 26.48 -7.26
C ILE A 763 1.12 25.10 -6.61
N GLY A 764 1.24 25.08 -5.29
CA GLY A 764 1.01 23.91 -4.43
C GLY A 764 -0.01 24.33 -3.39
N ALA A 765 -1.29 24.03 -3.63
CA ALA A 765 -2.41 24.61 -2.91
C ALA A 765 -2.93 23.74 -1.76
N GLU A 766 -2.53 22.46 -1.67
CA GLU A 766 -3.12 21.51 -0.73
C GLU A 766 -2.05 20.88 0.18
N PHE A 767 -2.47 20.42 1.36
CA PHE A 767 -1.62 19.75 2.35
C PHE A 767 -2.49 18.91 3.29
N CYS A 768 -2.29 17.58 3.32
CA CYS A 768 -3.07 16.63 4.12
C CYS A 768 -4.59 16.88 4.03
N ASN A 769 -5.16 16.80 2.82
CA ASN A 769 -6.52 17.22 2.56
C ASN A 769 -7.15 16.52 1.31
N VAL A 770 -8.48 16.58 1.18
CA VAL A 770 -9.30 16.16 0.03
C VAL A 770 -10.26 17.25 -0.46
N GLY A 771 -10.88 17.01 -1.62
CA GLY A 771 -11.94 17.84 -2.21
C GLY A 771 -13.31 17.18 -2.22
N ASN A 772 -14.36 17.99 -2.45
CA ASN A 772 -15.71 17.53 -2.76
C ASN A 772 -16.48 18.61 -3.56
N TYR A 773 -17.66 18.28 -4.09
CA TYR A 773 -18.45 19.18 -4.92
C TYR A 773 -19.95 19.17 -4.58
N SER A 774 -20.63 20.24 -4.98
CA SER A 774 -22.10 20.30 -4.96
C SER A 774 -22.69 19.42 -6.05
N GLN A 775 -23.78 18.72 -5.73
CA GLN A 775 -24.56 17.96 -6.71
C GLN A 775 -25.15 18.85 -7.82
N GLU A 776 -25.26 20.17 -7.61
CA GLU A 776 -25.69 21.10 -8.66
C GLU A 776 -24.53 21.56 -9.57
N ARG A 777 -23.28 21.41 -9.11
CA ARG A 777 -22.07 21.89 -9.79
C ARG A 777 -20.93 20.85 -9.69
N PRO A 778 -21.08 19.66 -10.32
CA PRO A 778 -20.11 18.57 -10.17
C PRO A 778 -18.74 18.81 -10.82
N ASP A 779 -18.59 19.90 -11.60
CA ASP A 779 -17.32 20.31 -12.23
C ASP A 779 -16.58 21.39 -11.41
N GLU A 780 -17.14 21.80 -10.26
CA GLU A 780 -16.57 22.75 -9.31
C GLU A 780 -16.23 22.02 -8.01
N ILE A 781 -14.96 21.76 -7.78
CA ILE A 781 -14.47 21.12 -6.55
C ILE A 781 -14.05 22.21 -5.57
N ILE A 782 -14.50 22.08 -4.33
CA ILE A 782 -14.01 22.84 -3.19
C ILE A 782 -13.11 21.89 -2.38
N SER A 783 -11.95 22.33 -1.90
CA SER A 783 -11.14 21.56 -0.94
C SER A 783 -11.48 21.91 0.50
N GLN A 784 -11.04 21.12 1.50
CA GLN A 784 -11.21 21.53 2.91
C GLN A 784 -10.40 22.77 3.29
N TYR A 785 -9.64 23.39 2.37
CA TYR A 785 -9.04 24.72 2.57
C TYR A 785 -9.80 25.82 1.83
N PHE A 786 -11.01 25.53 1.34
CA PHE A 786 -11.83 26.47 0.57
C PHE A 786 -11.14 26.98 -0.70
N HIS A 787 -10.24 26.18 -1.28
CA HIS A 787 -9.79 26.41 -2.64
C HIS A 787 -10.83 25.89 -3.62
N ARG A 788 -11.18 26.73 -4.60
CA ARG A 788 -12.08 26.37 -5.67
C ARG A 788 -11.29 25.91 -6.89
N TYR A 789 -11.69 24.79 -7.46
CA TYR A 789 -11.14 24.24 -8.69
C TYR A 789 -12.22 24.03 -9.72
N LYS A 790 -11.94 24.39 -10.97
CA LYS A 790 -12.71 23.91 -12.11
C LYS A 790 -12.03 22.67 -12.65
N VAL A 791 -12.77 21.59 -12.89
CA VAL A 791 -12.22 20.33 -13.42
C VAL A 791 -12.82 19.94 -14.77
N ASP A 792 -12.03 19.22 -15.56
CA ASP A 792 -12.48 18.51 -16.75
C ASP A 792 -12.43 17.00 -16.49
N LYS A 793 -13.62 16.40 -16.36
CA LYS A 793 -13.78 14.98 -16.04
C LYS A 793 -13.32 14.00 -17.13
N LYS A 794 -13.08 14.49 -18.35
CA LYS A 794 -12.58 13.67 -19.46
C LYS A 794 -11.07 13.59 -19.46
N THR A 795 -10.40 14.69 -19.13
CA THR A 795 -8.94 14.82 -19.25
C THR A 795 -8.23 14.77 -17.91
N GLY A 796 -8.95 14.93 -16.79
CA GLY A 796 -8.35 15.08 -15.47
C GLY A 796 -7.72 16.46 -15.24
N ALA A 797 -7.81 17.37 -16.21
CA ALA A 797 -7.27 18.71 -16.09
C ALA A 797 -8.06 19.53 -15.08
N TRP A 798 -7.38 20.48 -14.44
CA TRP A 798 -7.98 21.37 -13.46
C TRP A 798 -7.39 22.78 -13.54
N GLU A 799 -8.12 23.74 -13.00
CA GLU A 799 -7.71 25.14 -12.88
C GLU A 799 -8.06 25.69 -11.50
N PHE A 800 -7.10 26.32 -10.83
CA PHE A 800 -7.34 27.04 -9.58
C PHE A 800 -8.18 28.29 -9.83
N ARG A 801 -9.26 28.45 -9.08
CA ARG A 801 -10.26 29.52 -9.22
C ARG A 801 -10.46 30.33 -7.93
N GLY A 802 -9.43 30.37 -7.10
CA GLY A 802 -9.34 31.26 -5.94
C GLY A 802 -9.81 30.63 -4.64
N PHE A 803 -9.69 31.42 -3.57
CA PHE A 803 -10.14 31.10 -2.22
C PHE A 803 -11.56 31.61 -1.98
N VAL A 804 -12.44 30.81 -1.37
CA VAL A 804 -13.90 31.11 -1.31
C VAL A 804 -14.52 31.11 0.10
N LEU A 805 -13.72 31.08 1.17
CA LEU A 805 -14.24 31.28 2.54
C LEU A 805 -14.49 32.77 2.81
N ASP A 806 -15.75 33.15 2.99
CA ASP A 806 -16.19 34.45 3.50
C ASP A 806 -16.32 34.38 5.02
N GLY A 807 -15.19 34.20 5.71
CA GLY A 807 -15.14 33.98 7.15
C GLY A 807 -13.72 34.01 7.71
N ASP A 808 -13.61 33.90 9.04
CA ASP A 808 -12.31 33.93 9.72
C ASP A 808 -11.60 32.56 9.60
N PRO A 809 -10.42 32.48 8.96
CA PRO A 809 -9.69 31.23 8.77
C PRO A 809 -9.15 30.62 10.07
N LYS A 810 -9.16 31.34 11.20
CA LYS A 810 -8.69 30.78 12.49
C LYS A 810 -9.46 29.53 12.94
N TYR A 811 -10.70 29.36 12.47
CA TYR A 811 -11.51 28.17 12.79
C TYR A 811 -11.16 26.95 11.90
N ILE A 812 -10.23 27.10 10.96
CA ILE A 812 -9.89 26.11 9.95
C ILE A 812 -8.55 25.46 10.28
N ASN A 813 -8.55 24.42 11.10
CA ASN A 813 -7.35 23.65 11.44
C ASN A 813 -7.73 22.22 11.89
N TRP A 814 -6.80 21.27 11.82
CA TRP A 814 -7.04 19.89 12.29
C TRP A 814 -8.27 19.20 11.67
N GLN A 815 -8.29 19.01 10.36
CA GLN A 815 -9.40 18.34 9.67
C GLN A 815 -9.58 16.91 10.19
N HIS A 816 -10.77 16.54 10.68
CA HIS A 816 -11.05 15.20 11.22
C HIS A 816 -12.40 14.62 10.76
N GLY A 817 -12.94 15.10 9.63
CA GLY A 817 -14.18 14.57 9.07
C GLY A 817 -14.28 14.82 7.57
N VAL A 818 -15.07 13.98 6.89
CA VAL A 818 -15.26 14.07 5.45
C VAL A 818 -16.16 15.25 5.11
N MET A 819 -15.70 16.10 4.20
CA MET A 819 -16.42 17.29 3.77
C MET A 819 -17.69 16.92 3.01
N ARG A 820 -18.80 17.59 3.33
CA ARG A 820 -20.09 17.43 2.65
C ARG A 820 -20.62 18.76 2.14
N ILE A 821 -21.14 18.77 0.92
CA ILE A 821 -21.90 19.90 0.38
C ILE A 821 -23.33 19.43 0.15
N GLN A 822 -24.28 20.03 0.86
CA GLN A 822 -25.65 19.54 0.96
C GLN A 822 -26.67 20.66 0.91
N LYS A 823 -27.91 20.33 0.51
CA LYS A 823 -29.01 21.31 0.45
C LYS A 823 -29.98 21.08 1.61
N LEU A 824 -30.12 22.06 2.49
CA LEU A 824 -31.07 22.06 3.61
C LEU A 824 -31.97 23.29 3.52
N GLY A 825 -33.29 23.11 3.66
CA GLY A 825 -34.24 24.22 3.56
C GLY A 825 -34.14 25.04 2.28
N GLY A 826 -33.73 24.42 1.17
CA GLY A 826 -33.53 25.09 -0.12
C GLY A 826 -32.19 25.84 -0.28
N LYS A 827 -31.36 25.91 0.75
CA LYS A 827 -30.03 26.55 0.72
C LYS A 827 -28.92 25.50 0.74
N GLU A 828 -27.79 25.81 0.10
CA GLU A 828 -26.62 24.94 0.12
C GLU A 828 -25.70 25.27 1.30
N PHE A 829 -25.20 24.23 1.95
CA PHE A 829 -24.25 24.29 3.05
C PHE A 829 -23.07 23.37 2.79
N LEU A 830 -21.87 23.85 3.14
CA LEU A 830 -20.66 23.05 3.27
C LEU A 830 -20.50 22.72 4.76
N PHE A 831 -20.38 21.43 5.06
CA PHE A 831 -20.12 20.89 6.38
C PHE A 831 -18.70 20.36 6.42
N GLN A 832 -17.94 20.78 7.42
CA GLN A 832 -16.58 20.30 7.61
C GLN A 832 -16.24 20.23 9.10
N SER A 833 -15.52 19.17 9.48
CA SER A 833 -15.04 19.01 10.85
C SER A 833 -13.59 19.44 10.96
N TYR A 834 -13.38 20.49 11.74
CA TYR A 834 -12.09 20.98 12.20
C TYR A 834 -11.98 20.76 13.71
N GLY A 835 -10.86 20.17 14.14
CA GLY A 835 -10.57 19.78 15.50
C GLY A 835 -11.51 18.71 16.05
N ASP A 836 -12.22 19.05 17.10
CA ASP A 836 -13.31 18.28 17.71
C ASP A 836 -14.67 18.93 17.47
N GLY A 837 -14.79 19.80 16.46
CA GLY A 837 -16.03 20.48 16.16
C GLY A 837 -16.60 20.12 14.80
N LEU A 838 -17.79 20.68 14.55
CA LEU A 838 -18.35 20.81 13.22
C LEU A 838 -18.49 22.30 12.90
N GLN A 839 -18.07 22.69 11.70
CA GLN A 839 -18.25 24.02 11.14
C GLN A 839 -19.13 23.91 9.91
N VAL A 840 -20.15 24.77 9.85
CA VAL A 840 -21.16 24.78 8.80
C VAL A 840 -21.15 26.13 8.12
N PHE A 841 -21.02 26.12 6.79
CA PHE A 841 -20.90 27.31 5.98
C PHE A 841 -22.02 27.36 4.96
N ARG A 842 -22.79 28.44 4.96
CA ARG A 842 -23.84 28.69 3.98
C ARG A 842 -23.25 29.26 2.71
N ARG A 843 -23.71 28.78 1.55
CA ARG A 843 -23.31 29.39 0.27
C ARG A 843 -24.00 30.74 0.08
N GLU A 844 -23.21 31.77 -0.23
CA GLU A 844 -23.63 33.12 -0.60
C GLU A 844 -22.98 33.50 -1.93
N GLY A 845 -23.74 33.39 -3.03
CA GLY A 845 -23.20 33.54 -4.37
C GLY A 845 -22.15 32.47 -4.71
N GLU A 846 -20.90 32.87 -4.84
CA GLU A 846 -19.75 31.98 -5.10
C GLU A 846 -18.96 31.61 -3.83
N PHE A 847 -19.33 32.15 -2.68
CA PHE A 847 -18.56 32.06 -1.44
C PHE A 847 -19.30 31.26 -0.36
N TYR A 848 -18.55 30.82 0.65
CA TYR A 848 -19.08 30.08 1.80
C TYR A 848 -18.84 30.89 3.08
N ARG A 849 -19.93 31.32 3.71
CA ARG A 849 -19.92 32.09 4.97
C ARG A 849 -20.26 31.20 6.16
N PRO A 850 -19.58 31.32 7.31
CA PRO A 850 -19.97 30.61 8.54
C PRO A 850 -21.45 30.84 8.88
N ALA A 851 -22.15 29.77 9.22
CA ALA A 851 -23.58 29.80 9.52
C ALA A 851 -23.92 29.10 10.84
N ALA A 852 -23.16 28.06 11.20
CA ALA A 852 -23.28 27.38 12.49
C ALA A 852 -21.98 26.67 12.85
N MET A 853 -21.75 26.47 14.15
CA MET A 853 -20.64 25.69 14.67
C MET A 853 -21.03 24.99 15.97
N PHE A 854 -20.38 23.86 16.26
CA PHE A 854 -20.30 23.36 17.64
C PHE A 854 -18.93 22.75 17.87
N GLY A 855 -18.47 22.75 19.12
CA GLY A 855 -17.17 22.20 19.48
C GLY A 855 -16.97 22.07 20.99
N TYR A 856 -15.75 21.66 21.36
CA TYR A 856 -15.33 21.52 22.75
C TYR A 856 -14.02 22.27 23.03
N ARG A 857 -12.88 21.68 22.69
CA ARG A 857 -11.56 22.29 22.94
C ARG A 857 -10.90 22.80 21.66
N ASN A 858 -11.29 22.28 20.49
CA ASN A 858 -10.65 22.52 19.21
C ASN A 858 -11.70 22.74 18.10
N PRO A 859 -12.04 23.98 17.73
CA PRO A 859 -11.67 25.24 18.36
C PRO A 859 -12.54 25.58 19.58
N MET A 860 -12.04 26.47 20.42
CA MET A 860 -12.85 27.26 21.36
C MET A 860 -13.63 28.35 20.60
N PRO A 861 -14.66 29.01 21.19
CA PRO A 861 -15.44 30.04 20.51
C PRO A 861 -14.62 31.20 19.93
N ASP A 862 -13.50 31.54 20.56
CA ASP A 862 -12.59 32.59 20.09
C ASP A 862 -11.65 32.15 18.95
N GLY A 863 -11.71 30.88 18.54
CA GLY A 863 -10.91 30.29 17.46
C GLY A 863 -9.60 29.64 17.90
N ARG A 864 -9.25 29.69 19.19
CA ARG A 864 -8.02 29.05 19.68
C ARG A 864 -8.16 27.53 19.73
N TYR A 865 -7.05 26.83 19.47
CA TYR A 865 -6.93 25.39 19.61
C TYR A 865 -6.13 25.06 20.87
N TRP A 866 -6.69 24.20 21.70
CA TRP A 866 -6.15 23.83 23.00
C TRP A 866 -4.72 23.27 22.94
N ASP A 867 -4.45 22.41 21.97
CA ASP A 867 -3.16 21.77 21.76
C ASP A 867 -2.06 22.77 21.41
N THR A 868 -2.41 23.90 20.77
CA THR A 868 -1.44 24.93 20.35
C THR A 868 -1.13 25.96 21.43
N LEU A 869 -1.84 25.94 22.58
CA LEU A 869 -1.59 26.88 23.68
C LEU A 869 -0.27 26.56 24.41
N PRO A 870 0.40 27.54 25.04
CA PRO A 870 1.61 27.31 25.82
C PRO A 870 1.30 26.73 27.22
N GLY A 871 2.24 25.95 27.78
CA GLY A 871 2.20 25.41 29.14
C GLY A 871 2.12 23.88 29.22
N GLU A 872 2.34 23.29 30.39
CA GLU A 872 2.12 21.85 30.61
C GLU A 872 0.63 21.51 30.76
N HIS A 873 0.24 20.26 30.48
CA HIS A 873 -1.17 19.84 30.42
C HIS A 873 -2.02 20.30 31.62
N ASN A 874 -1.56 20.08 32.85
CA ASN A 874 -2.29 20.44 34.07
C ASN A 874 -2.36 21.96 34.30
N GLU A 875 -1.36 22.71 33.84
CA GLU A 875 -1.34 24.17 33.92
C GLU A 875 -2.25 24.78 32.86
N LYS A 876 -2.22 24.24 31.63
CA LYS A 876 -3.17 24.60 30.58
C LYS A 876 -4.59 24.44 31.09
N LEU A 877 -4.94 23.29 31.71
CA LEU A 877 -6.30 22.99 32.22
C LEU A 877 -6.80 24.03 33.21
N LYS A 878 -5.89 24.58 34.02
CA LYS A 878 -6.23 25.65 34.95
C LYS A 878 -6.35 27.01 34.25
N LYS A 879 -5.53 27.28 33.24
CA LYS A 879 -5.42 28.59 32.59
C LYS A 879 -6.44 28.82 31.47
N TYR A 880 -6.81 27.80 30.72
CA TYR A 880 -7.79 27.90 29.62
C TYR A 880 -8.85 26.79 29.74
N PRO A 881 -9.70 26.82 30.78
CA PRO A 881 -10.71 25.77 30.95
C PRO A 881 -11.61 25.64 29.71
N THR A 882 -11.91 24.41 29.31
CA THR A 882 -12.68 24.06 28.10
C THR A 882 -14.14 23.78 28.42
N GLY A 883 -15.04 23.97 27.46
CA GLY A 883 -16.48 23.74 27.63
C GLY A 883 -17.18 23.40 26.32
N PHE A 884 -18.36 22.79 26.39
CA PHE A 884 -19.14 22.42 25.20
C PHE A 884 -20.02 23.59 24.76
N TRP A 885 -19.86 23.99 23.51
CA TRP A 885 -20.45 25.21 22.98
C TRP A 885 -20.98 25.00 21.56
N SER A 886 -22.05 25.72 21.26
CA SER A 886 -22.63 25.81 19.92
C SER A 886 -22.87 27.27 19.56
N TRP A 887 -22.86 27.58 18.28
CA TRP A 887 -23.09 28.92 17.74
C TRP A 887 -23.86 28.80 16.44
N HIS A 888 -24.72 29.78 16.16
CA HIS A 888 -25.34 29.95 14.85
C HIS A 888 -25.43 31.45 14.56
N ASP A 889 -25.29 31.81 13.28
CA ASP A 889 -25.19 33.18 12.78
C ASP A 889 -26.57 33.87 12.74
N ALA A 890 -27.16 34.10 13.92
CA ALA A 890 -28.52 34.62 14.06
C ALA A 890 -28.66 36.03 13.45
N ASN A 891 -27.58 36.81 13.45
CA ASN A 891 -27.54 38.16 12.88
C ASN A 891 -27.03 38.21 11.41
N CYS A 892 -26.58 37.09 10.83
CA CYS A 892 -26.09 36.94 9.46
C CYS A 892 -24.78 37.69 9.12
N ASN A 893 -23.93 37.96 10.12
CA ASN A 893 -22.65 38.65 9.95
C ASN A 893 -21.46 37.69 9.75
N GLY A 894 -21.64 36.38 9.97
CA GLY A 894 -20.63 35.35 9.79
C GLY A 894 -19.50 35.37 10.83
N LYS A 895 -19.66 36.07 11.94
CA LYS A 895 -18.67 36.22 13.02
C LYS A 895 -19.19 35.57 14.29
N VAL A 896 -18.33 34.80 14.96
CA VAL A 896 -18.66 34.25 16.27
C VAL A 896 -18.59 35.37 17.31
N GLU A 897 -19.74 35.73 17.87
CA GLU A 897 -19.90 36.75 18.90
C GLU A 897 -20.46 36.12 20.18
N ASP A 898 -20.03 36.59 21.35
CA ASP A 898 -20.34 35.97 22.65
C ASP A 898 -21.86 35.87 22.90
N GLU A 899 -22.65 36.81 22.37
CA GLU A 899 -24.10 36.85 22.49
C GLU A 899 -24.82 35.71 21.74
N GLU A 900 -24.18 35.14 20.72
CA GLU A 900 -24.72 34.04 19.91
C GLU A 900 -24.17 32.67 20.34
N VAL A 901 -23.17 32.65 21.22
CA VAL A 901 -22.57 31.42 21.76
C VAL A 901 -23.45 30.81 22.85
N ASN A 902 -23.93 29.61 22.59
CA ASN A 902 -24.71 28.81 23.53
C ASN A 902 -23.83 27.78 24.23
N TRP A 903 -23.67 27.94 25.53
CA TRP A 903 -22.92 27.01 26.39
C TRP A 903 -23.82 25.93 26.95
N PHE A 904 -23.52 24.67 26.62
CA PHE A 904 -24.12 23.52 27.30
C PHE A 904 -23.39 23.21 28.61
N LYS A 905 -22.06 23.23 28.55
CA LYS A 905 -21.18 23.08 29.72
C LYS A 905 -20.16 24.19 29.71
N LYS A 906 -20.18 24.99 30.77
CA LYS A 906 -19.24 26.10 30.91
C LYS A 906 -17.83 25.59 31.22
N PRO A 907 -16.80 26.38 30.89
CA PRO A 907 -15.43 26.12 31.31
C PRO A 907 -15.31 25.70 32.78
N GLY A 908 -14.80 24.48 33.02
CA GLY A 908 -14.60 23.92 34.36
C GLY A 908 -15.74 23.04 34.89
N GLU A 909 -16.89 22.97 34.20
CA GLU A 909 -17.91 21.96 34.50
C GLU A 909 -17.47 20.59 33.97
N LYS A 910 -17.63 19.53 34.79
CA LYS A 910 -17.30 18.17 34.38
C LYS A 910 -18.31 17.65 33.36
N PHE A 911 -17.81 17.19 32.22
CA PHE A 911 -18.54 16.38 31.25
C PHE A 911 -17.54 15.54 30.47
N ASP A 912 -17.58 14.22 30.67
CA ASP A 912 -16.59 13.30 30.12
C ASP A 912 -17.04 12.81 28.73
N LEU A 913 -16.68 13.59 27.71
CA LEU A 913 -16.74 13.20 26.29
C LEU A 913 -15.39 13.55 25.66
N LEU A 914 -14.80 12.60 24.95
CA LEU A 914 -13.57 12.80 24.17
C LEU A 914 -13.81 12.21 22.80
N HIS A 915 -14.36 13.01 21.91
CA HIS A 915 -14.59 12.58 20.54
C HIS A 915 -13.50 13.01 19.59
N PHE A 916 -13.34 12.22 18.54
CA PHE A 916 -12.38 12.43 17.47
C PHE A 916 -13.13 12.78 16.19
N GLY A 917 -13.20 14.08 15.87
CA GLY A 917 -13.89 14.60 14.69
C GLY A 917 -15.40 14.36 14.64
N VAL A 918 -16.02 14.81 13.55
CA VAL A 918 -17.45 14.66 13.27
C VAL A 918 -17.66 14.39 11.79
N ASN A 919 -18.52 13.42 11.46
CA ASN A 919 -19.03 13.26 10.09
C ASN A 919 -20.51 13.62 10.02
N VAL A 920 -20.93 14.23 8.91
CA VAL A 920 -22.31 14.73 8.77
C VAL A 920 -23.11 13.83 7.83
N ASP A 921 -24.32 13.48 8.25
CA ASP A 921 -25.28 12.74 7.42
C ASP A 921 -26.07 13.65 6.46
N LYS A 922 -26.93 13.04 5.65
CA LYS A 922 -27.71 13.75 4.63
C LYS A 922 -28.68 14.83 5.16
N ASP A 923 -29.00 14.75 6.46
CA ASP A 923 -29.98 15.61 7.13
C ASP A 923 -29.29 16.68 8.00
N GLY A 924 -27.96 16.73 8.00
CA GLY A 924 -27.16 17.70 8.76
C GLY A 924 -26.82 17.26 10.18
N ASN A 925 -27.11 16.01 10.58
CA ASN A 925 -26.75 15.50 11.91
C ASN A 925 -25.28 15.11 11.96
N GLY A 926 -24.59 15.47 13.04
CA GLY A 926 -23.20 15.09 13.28
C GLY A 926 -23.07 13.74 13.99
N LEU A 927 -22.21 12.86 13.49
CA LEU A 927 -21.81 11.61 14.15
C LEU A 927 -20.43 11.80 14.79
N LEU A 928 -20.36 11.61 16.11
CA LEU A 928 -19.18 11.83 16.94
C LEU A 928 -18.68 10.49 17.48
N CYS A 929 -17.42 10.16 17.21
CA CYS A 929 -16.79 8.94 17.72
C CYS A 929 -16.15 9.22 19.08
N ASP A 930 -16.76 8.73 20.17
CA ASP A 930 -16.30 8.99 21.53
C ASP A 930 -15.36 7.88 22.05
N HIS A 931 -14.19 8.30 22.52
CA HIS A 931 -13.13 7.41 23.00
C HIS A 931 -13.27 7.06 24.49
N ILE A 932 -14.15 7.73 25.26
CA ILE A 932 -14.37 7.43 26.69
C ILE A 932 -15.34 6.26 26.83
N THR A 933 -16.49 6.35 26.17
CA THR A 933 -17.54 5.33 26.14
C THR A 933 -17.29 4.26 25.08
N ASN A 934 -16.41 4.53 24.10
CA ASN A 934 -16.15 3.69 22.93
C ASN A 934 -17.41 3.45 22.10
N SER A 935 -18.17 4.51 21.85
CA SER A 935 -19.43 4.48 21.11
C SER A 935 -19.55 5.68 20.18
N VAL A 936 -20.57 5.67 19.32
CA VAL A 936 -20.90 6.79 18.44
C VAL A 936 -22.08 7.56 19.04
N PHE A 937 -21.91 8.87 19.14
CA PHE A 937 -22.97 9.81 19.48
C PHE A 937 -23.47 10.52 18.23
N GLU A 938 -24.73 10.92 18.27
CA GLU A 938 -25.35 11.79 17.28
C GLU A 938 -25.62 13.14 17.94
N MET A 939 -25.16 14.21 17.30
CA MET A 939 -25.56 15.59 17.53
C MET A 939 -26.59 15.96 16.46
N PRO A 940 -27.89 15.93 16.79
CA PRO A 940 -28.93 16.18 15.80
C PRO A 940 -28.97 17.65 15.38
N MET A 941 -29.21 17.91 14.10
CA MET A 941 -29.63 19.25 13.66
C MET A 941 -31.07 19.46 14.16
N THR A 942 -31.25 20.42 15.04
CA THR A 942 -32.55 20.68 15.70
C THR A 942 -33.55 21.40 14.81
N GLY A 943 -33.05 22.11 13.79
CA GLY A 943 -33.86 22.82 12.81
C GLY A 943 -33.04 23.86 12.06
N LEU A 944 -33.77 24.71 11.34
CA LEU A 944 -33.24 25.94 10.75
C LEU A 944 -33.85 27.13 11.49
N ASP A 945 -33.04 28.14 11.80
CA ASP A 945 -33.52 29.40 12.38
C ASP A 945 -34.35 30.22 11.37
N ALA A 946 -34.84 31.40 11.79
CA ALA A 946 -35.62 32.29 10.94
C ALA A 946 -34.85 32.84 9.71
N LYS A 947 -33.51 32.75 9.71
CA LYS A 947 -32.62 33.14 8.61
C LYS A 947 -32.20 31.94 7.76
N GLY A 948 -32.60 30.74 8.16
CA GLY A 948 -32.29 29.48 7.50
C GLY A 948 -30.95 28.89 7.89
N ASN A 949 -30.34 29.27 9.02
CA ASN A 949 -29.10 28.67 9.52
C ASN A 949 -29.39 27.42 10.37
N PRO A 950 -28.59 26.35 10.25
CA PRO A 950 -28.71 25.17 11.11
C PRO A 950 -28.51 25.49 12.59
N THR A 951 -29.30 24.86 13.46
CA THR A 951 -29.17 24.99 14.91
C THR A 951 -28.84 23.64 15.55
N TYR A 952 -27.94 23.66 16.54
CA TYR A 952 -27.50 22.48 17.28
C TYR A 952 -27.66 22.70 18.79
N ASP A 953 -28.05 21.66 19.52
CA ASP A 953 -28.25 21.69 20.96
C ASP A 953 -27.69 20.40 21.59
N PHE A 954 -26.63 20.54 22.39
CA PHE A 954 -25.98 19.41 23.06
C PHE A 954 -26.91 18.66 24.02
N SER A 955 -27.98 19.28 24.52
CA SER A 955 -28.96 18.59 25.37
C SER A 955 -29.72 17.49 24.62
N LYS A 956 -29.70 17.52 23.27
CA LYS A 956 -30.30 16.53 22.37
C LYS A 956 -29.31 15.46 21.91
N MET A 957 -28.02 15.61 22.25
CA MET A 957 -26.99 14.65 21.89
C MET A 957 -27.34 13.28 22.50
N ARG A 958 -27.21 12.22 21.70
CA ARG A 958 -27.58 10.87 22.12
C ARG A 958 -26.62 9.83 21.59
N GLN A 959 -26.38 8.79 22.37
CA GLN A 959 -25.65 7.62 21.91
C GLN A 959 -26.50 6.86 20.89
N VAL A 960 -25.92 6.52 19.74
CA VAL A 960 -26.61 5.85 18.63
C VAL A 960 -26.04 4.47 18.28
N THR A 961 -24.88 4.11 18.83
CA THR A 961 -24.36 2.74 18.76
C THR A 961 -24.08 2.21 20.16
N ALA A 962 -24.35 0.93 20.39
CA ALA A 962 -23.79 0.25 21.56
C ALA A 962 -22.25 0.19 21.41
N PRO A 963 -21.47 0.29 22.51
CA PRO A 963 -20.05 -0.02 22.44
C PRO A 963 -19.89 -1.43 21.90
N HIS A 964 -18.85 -1.66 21.10
CA HIS A 964 -18.56 -2.99 20.60
C HIS A 964 -18.49 -3.95 21.81
N PRO A 965 -19.22 -5.09 21.81
CA PRO A 965 -19.33 -5.95 22.99
C PRO A 965 -17.95 -6.30 23.52
N ALA A 966 -17.79 -6.58 24.82
CA ALA A 966 -16.56 -7.13 25.37
C ALA A 966 -16.80 -8.44 26.09
N GLU A 967 -15.87 -9.39 25.97
CA GLU A 967 -15.83 -10.51 26.90
C GLU A 967 -15.74 -9.96 28.32
N LYS A 968 -16.63 -10.45 29.18
CA LYS A 968 -16.75 -10.02 30.57
C LYS A 968 -15.39 -10.20 31.27
N GLY A 969 -14.71 -9.09 31.60
CA GLY A 969 -13.45 -9.10 32.37
C GLY A 969 -12.17 -8.70 31.64
N LYS A 970 -12.20 -8.30 30.36
CA LYS A 970 -11.04 -7.73 29.63
C LYS A 970 -11.34 -6.29 29.19
N ARG A 971 -10.38 -5.36 29.30
CA ARG A 971 -10.50 -3.98 28.76
C ARG A 971 -10.28 -3.98 27.24
N LEU A 972 -11.19 -3.27 26.55
CA LEU A 972 -11.31 -2.78 25.15
C LEU A 972 -11.49 -3.77 23.98
N MET A 973 -12.61 -3.62 23.24
CA MET A 973 -12.96 -4.35 22.00
C MET A 973 -13.01 -3.49 20.72
N SER A 974 -13.25 -2.18 20.77
CA SER A 974 -12.95 -1.30 19.63
C SER A 974 -13.01 0.18 20.03
N GLN A 975 -12.04 1.00 19.64
CA GLN A 975 -12.10 2.46 19.79
C GLN A 975 -12.53 3.09 18.46
N PRO A 976 -13.73 3.71 18.34
CA PRO A 976 -14.22 4.26 17.09
C PRO A 976 -13.41 5.49 16.68
N LEU A 977 -13.02 5.58 15.41
CA LEU A 977 -12.30 6.72 14.83
C LEU A 977 -13.18 7.51 13.88
N MET A 978 -14.02 6.83 13.11
CA MET A 978 -14.94 7.43 12.15
C MET A 978 -16.28 6.70 12.13
N ALA A 979 -17.34 7.45 11.87
CA ALA A 979 -18.66 6.89 11.65
C ALA A 979 -19.39 7.64 10.54
N VAL A 980 -20.09 6.94 9.65
CA VAL A 980 -20.89 7.52 8.57
C VAL A 980 -22.26 6.87 8.51
N ARG A 981 -23.31 7.66 8.25
CA ARG A 981 -24.69 7.16 8.13
C ARG A 981 -25.04 6.84 6.68
N ALA A 982 -25.63 5.67 6.48
CA ALA A 982 -26.18 5.26 5.20
C ALA A 982 -27.60 5.74 4.95
N GLU A 983 -28.01 5.72 3.68
CA GLU A 983 -29.36 6.14 3.25
C GLU A 983 -30.47 5.31 3.92
N ASP A 984 -30.21 4.04 4.24
CA ASP A 984 -31.14 3.17 4.98
C ASP A 984 -31.16 3.42 6.50
N GLY A 985 -30.40 4.42 6.97
CA GLY A 985 -30.29 4.82 8.37
C GLY A 985 -29.30 4.02 9.20
N SER A 986 -28.68 2.97 8.63
CA SER A 986 -27.58 2.23 9.27
C SER A 986 -26.32 3.10 9.42
N ILE A 987 -25.44 2.72 10.34
CA ILE A 987 -24.20 3.45 10.62
C ILE A 987 -23.02 2.52 10.40
N TYR A 988 -22.07 2.93 9.58
CA TYR A 988 -20.76 2.29 9.50
C TYR A 988 -19.82 2.93 10.49
N VAL A 989 -19.00 2.12 11.15
CA VAL A 989 -18.01 2.57 12.15
C VAL A 989 -16.68 1.92 11.84
N HIS A 990 -15.64 2.73 11.75
CA HIS A 990 -14.26 2.33 11.57
C HIS A 990 -13.47 2.57 12.86
N SER A 991 -12.75 1.56 13.32
CA SER A 991 -12.23 1.50 14.69
C SER A 991 -10.83 0.89 14.80
N ARG A 992 -10.13 1.21 15.90
CA ARG A 992 -8.97 0.43 16.40
C ARG A 992 -9.41 -0.70 17.29
N SER A 993 -8.50 -1.63 17.56
CA SER A 993 -8.74 -2.70 18.52
C SER A 993 -7.49 -3.04 19.32
N ASP A 994 -7.64 -3.25 20.63
CA ASP A 994 -6.56 -3.77 21.49
C ASP A 994 -6.46 -5.31 21.46
N ILE A 995 -7.48 -6.01 20.94
CA ILE A 995 -7.53 -7.48 20.87
C ILE A 995 -6.90 -8.00 19.57
N TYR A 996 -7.34 -7.46 18.44
CA TYR A 996 -6.77 -7.76 17.14
C TYR A 996 -5.51 -6.92 16.89
N PRO A 997 -4.35 -7.54 16.60
CA PRO A 997 -3.14 -6.81 16.31
C PRO A 997 -3.31 -5.98 15.03
N VAL A 998 -2.49 -4.92 14.92
CA VAL A 998 -2.43 -4.11 13.70
C VAL A 998 -2.02 -5.02 12.53
N PRO A 999 -2.78 -5.05 11.41
CA PRO A 999 -2.50 -5.97 10.31
C PRO A 999 -1.24 -5.58 9.52
N SER A 1000 -0.86 -4.30 9.53
CA SER A 1000 0.26 -3.76 8.76
C SER A 1000 0.85 -2.49 9.39
N GLU A 1001 1.53 -1.63 8.62
CA GLU A 1001 1.97 -0.35 9.14
C GLU A 1001 0.78 0.58 9.42
N ASN A 1002 0.91 1.46 10.42
CA ASN A 1002 -0.18 2.33 10.84
C ASN A 1002 0.33 3.71 11.27
N SER A 1003 -0.58 4.68 11.18
CA SER A 1003 -0.45 5.97 11.85
C SER A 1003 -1.34 6.01 13.10
N TRP A 1004 -1.17 7.06 13.90
CA TRP A 1004 -2.01 7.36 15.06
C TRP A 1004 -3.44 7.78 14.68
N MET A 1005 -3.79 7.87 13.38
CA MET A 1005 -5.14 8.11 12.85
C MET A 1005 -5.74 6.87 12.18
N CYS A 1006 -5.02 5.75 12.07
CA CYS A 1006 -5.52 4.56 11.38
C CYS A 1006 -6.35 3.62 12.26
N GLY A 1007 -7.28 2.88 11.66
CA GLY A 1007 -8.04 1.78 12.26
C GLY A 1007 -8.06 0.53 11.37
N TRP A 1008 -8.41 -0.63 11.93
CA TRP A 1008 -8.36 -1.93 11.25
C TRP A 1008 -9.59 -2.81 11.48
N ILE A 1009 -10.67 -2.24 12.04
CA ILE A 1009 -11.99 -2.86 12.13
C ILE A 1009 -13.00 -2.00 11.39
N LEU A 1010 -13.86 -2.64 10.60
CA LEU A 1010 -15.06 -2.05 10.03
C LEU A 1010 -16.29 -2.77 10.59
N ALA A 1011 -17.25 -2.01 11.09
CA ALA A 1011 -18.52 -2.53 11.58
C ALA A 1011 -19.69 -1.76 10.99
N ARG A 1012 -20.86 -2.40 10.92
CA ARG A 1012 -22.12 -1.77 10.54
C ARG A 1012 -23.16 -2.00 11.62
N TYR A 1013 -23.93 -0.97 11.95
CA TYR A 1013 -24.97 -0.96 12.95
C TYR A 1013 -26.30 -0.61 12.29
N ASP A 1014 -27.39 -1.22 12.71
CA ASP A 1014 -28.72 -0.82 12.25
C ASP A 1014 -29.12 0.55 12.82
N LYS A 1015 -30.26 1.07 12.36
CA LYS A 1015 -30.82 2.35 12.84
C LYS A 1015 -31.13 2.39 14.35
N GLY A 1016 -31.21 1.22 15.00
CA GLY A 1016 -31.45 1.08 16.44
C GLY A 1016 -30.15 0.96 17.25
N GLY A 1017 -28.98 1.02 16.60
CA GLY A 1017 -27.68 0.93 17.26
C GLY A 1017 -27.22 -0.49 17.55
N LYS A 1018 -27.91 -1.51 17.01
CA LYS A 1018 -27.48 -2.91 17.11
C LYS A 1018 -26.49 -3.22 16.01
N MET A 1019 -25.35 -3.80 16.37
CA MET A 1019 -24.34 -4.24 15.40
C MET A 1019 -24.93 -5.33 14.48
N LEU A 1020 -24.86 -5.09 13.18
CA LEU A 1020 -25.27 -6.01 12.11
C LEU A 1020 -24.13 -6.95 11.75
N TRP A 1021 -22.90 -6.46 11.70
CA TRP A 1021 -21.70 -7.23 11.42
C TRP A 1021 -20.44 -6.42 11.75
N SER A 1022 -19.30 -7.10 11.90
CA SER A 1022 -17.96 -6.51 11.91
C SER A 1022 -16.98 -7.38 11.13
N THR A 1023 -15.93 -6.78 10.59
CA THR A 1023 -14.86 -7.45 9.84
C THR A 1023 -13.51 -6.79 10.09
N LEU A 1024 -12.44 -7.58 9.96
CA LEU A 1024 -11.07 -7.09 9.99
C LEU A 1024 -10.67 -6.55 8.62
N LEU A 1025 -10.01 -5.41 8.63
CA LEU A 1025 -9.45 -4.82 7.42
C LEU A 1025 -8.12 -5.51 7.06
N PRO A 1026 -7.81 -5.71 5.77
CA PRO A 1026 -6.56 -6.32 5.33
C PRO A 1026 -5.34 -5.46 5.64
N GLU A 1027 -5.55 -4.14 5.75
CA GLU A 1027 -4.52 -3.13 6.03
C GLU A 1027 -5.09 -2.13 7.05
N ALA A 1028 -4.21 -1.45 7.80
CA ALA A 1028 -4.64 -0.30 8.58
C ALA A 1028 -5.10 0.82 7.61
N CYS A 1029 -6.30 1.34 7.82
CA CYS A 1029 -6.90 2.36 6.97
C CYS A 1029 -6.96 3.69 7.71
N ALA A 1030 -6.71 4.81 7.02
CA ALA A 1030 -6.79 6.15 7.58
C ALA A 1030 -8.20 6.72 7.42
N GLY A 1031 -8.75 6.73 6.21
CA GLY A 1031 -10.07 7.30 5.90
C GLY A 1031 -11.11 6.29 5.45
N MET A 1032 -12.37 6.68 5.58
CA MET A 1032 -13.54 5.90 5.19
C MET A 1032 -14.66 6.82 4.68
N ASP A 1033 -15.32 6.43 3.60
CA ASP A 1033 -16.52 7.13 3.13
C ASP A 1033 -17.55 6.20 2.47
N ILE A 1034 -18.82 6.56 2.62
CA ILE A 1034 -19.95 5.81 2.09
C ILE A 1034 -20.10 5.98 0.58
N ILE A 1035 -20.53 4.92 -0.08
CA ILE A 1035 -20.92 4.95 -1.49
C ILE A 1035 -22.41 5.32 -1.57
N PRO A 1036 -22.79 6.44 -2.23
CA PRO A 1036 -24.20 6.73 -2.49
C PRO A 1036 -24.84 5.60 -3.29
N GLY A 1037 -25.94 5.03 -2.78
CA GLY A 1037 -26.56 3.81 -3.31
C GLY A 1037 -26.13 2.49 -2.66
N GLY A 1038 -25.17 2.50 -1.74
CA GLY A 1038 -24.85 1.37 -0.85
C GLY A 1038 -23.41 0.85 -0.94
N GLY A 1039 -22.90 0.38 0.20
CA GLY A 1039 -21.50 -0.04 0.35
C GLY A 1039 -20.63 1.08 0.94
N ILE A 1040 -19.34 0.79 1.11
CA ILE A 1040 -18.40 1.68 1.76
C ILE A 1040 -16.99 1.52 1.18
N MET A 1041 -16.24 2.62 1.15
CA MET A 1041 -14.84 2.63 0.73
C MET A 1041 -13.93 3.04 1.87
N LEU A 1042 -12.74 2.44 1.91
CA LEU A 1042 -11.69 2.77 2.86
C LEU A 1042 -10.38 2.95 2.12
N VAL A 1043 -9.48 3.77 2.65
CA VAL A 1043 -8.15 3.98 2.09
C VAL A 1043 -7.06 3.54 3.08
N SER A 1044 -6.14 2.68 2.62
CA SER A 1044 -5.05 2.14 3.44
C SER A 1044 -3.94 3.17 3.67
N PHE A 1045 -3.27 3.11 4.81
CA PHE A 1045 -2.03 3.84 5.04
C PHE A 1045 -0.82 2.98 4.71
N LYS A 1046 0.05 3.43 3.77
CA LYS A 1046 1.31 2.73 3.45
C LYS A 1046 2.52 3.68 3.35
N TRP A 1047 3.05 4.08 4.50
CA TRP A 1047 4.22 4.97 4.61
C TRP A 1047 5.47 4.47 3.88
N LYS A 1048 5.85 3.20 4.05
CA LYS A 1048 7.10 2.67 3.47
C LYS A 1048 7.01 2.56 1.96
N GLU A 1049 5.84 2.20 1.44
CA GLU A 1049 5.57 2.08 0.01
C GLU A 1049 5.26 3.44 -0.64
N LYS A 1050 5.01 4.48 0.18
CA LYS A 1050 4.56 5.82 -0.23
C LYS A 1050 3.29 5.80 -1.08
N GLY A 1051 2.37 4.91 -0.74
CA GLY A 1051 1.14 4.71 -1.50
C GLY A 1051 -0.06 4.35 -0.63
N CYS A 1052 -1.11 3.93 -1.31
CA CYS A 1052 -2.32 3.40 -0.69
C CYS A 1052 -3.06 2.45 -1.63
N ASP A 1053 -3.90 1.62 -1.04
CA ASP A 1053 -4.95 0.87 -1.71
C ASP A 1053 -6.31 1.42 -1.25
N ILE A 1054 -7.27 1.45 -2.16
CA ILE A 1054 -8.67 1.80 -1.87
C ILE A 1054 -9.48 0.51 -1.85
N PHE A 1055 -10.04 0.18 -0.71
CA PHE A 1055 -10.88 -0.99 -0.50
C PHE A 1055 -12.35 -0.66 -0.75
N HIS A 1056 -13.01 -1.44 -1.60
CA HIS A 1056 -14.44 -1.35 -1.87
C HIS A 1056 -15.17 -2.50 -1.17
N TYR A 1057 -15.94 -2.18 -0.13
CA TYR A 1057 -16.77 -3.11 0.61
C TYR A 1057 -18.25 -2.98 0.20
N SER A 1058 -18.91 -4.13 0.06
CA SER A 1058 -20.36 -4.20 -0.10
C SER A 1058 -21.10 -3.81 1.19
N SER A 1059 -22.42 -3.65 1.11
CA SER A 1059 -23.28 -3.35 2.26
C SER A 1059 -23.22 -4.39 3.38
N ASP A 1060 -22.83 -5.62 3.04
CA ASP A 1060 -22.81 -6.79 3.92
C ASP A 1060 -21.42 -7.05 4.53
N GLY A 1061 -20.46 -6.14 4.32
CA GLY A 1061 -19.13 -6.22 4.92
C GLY A 1061 -18.15 -7.09 4.14
N LEU A 1062 -18.49 -7.50 2.92
CA LEU A 1062 -17.60 -8.25 2.04
C LEU A 1062 -16.74 -7.31 1.19
N LEU A 1063 -15.42 -7.54 1.19
CA LEU A 1063 -14.45 -6.88 0.32
C LEU A 1063 -14.58 -7.38 -1.13
N ILE A 1064 -15.02 -6.49 -2.02
CA ILE A 1064 -15.39 -6.81 -3.41
C ILE A 1064 -14.53 -6.12 -4.46
N GLY A 1065 -13.63 -5.21 -4.04
CA GLY A 1065 -12.69 -4.58 -4.95
C GLY A 1065 -11.53 -3.95 -4.22
N ILE A 1066 -10.38 -3.92 -4.87
CA ILE A 1066 -9.21 -3.16 -4.47
C ILE A 1066 -8.82 -2.32 -5.67
N MET A 1067 -8.74 -1.01 -5.48
CA MET A 1067 -8.16 -0.11 -6.45
C MET A 1067 -6.79 0.31 -5.96
N GLN A 1068 -5.79 0.14 -6.82
CA GLN A 1068 -4.48 0.72 -6.63
C GLN A 1068 -4.42 1.97 -7.50
N PRO A 1069 -4.10 3.15 -6.93
CA PRO A 1069 -3.89 4.35 -7.72
C PRO A 1069 -2.80 4.14 -8.77
N SER A 1070 -2.94 4.79 -9.93
CA SER A 1070 -1.94 4.71 -10.99
C SER A 1070 -0.54 5.09 -10.48
N PRO A 1071 0.50 4.27 -10.74
CA PRO A 1071 1.89 4.55 -10.37
C PRO A 1071 2.43 5.85 -10.98
N GLU A 1072 1.76 6.35 -12.03
CA GLU A 1072 2.14 7.60 -12.69
C GLU A 1072 2.02 8.80 -11.75
N PHE A 1073 1.26 8.79 -10.65
CA PHE A 1073 1.00 10.01 -9.85
C PHE A 1073 1.78 10.09 -8.52
N LEU A 1074 3.09 9.79 -8.55
CA LEU A 1074 3.94 9.43 -7.39
C LEU A 1074 3.61 8.01 -6.94
N GLY A 1075 4.61 7.12 -7.00
CA GLY A 1075 4.48 5.67 -6.79
C GLY A 1075 3.34 5.28 -5.84
N ASN A 1076 2.41 4.47 -6.35
CA ASN A 1076 1.32 3.84 -5.62
C ASN A 1076 0.30 4.75 -4.89
N GLY A 1077 0.19 6.06 -5.17
CA GLY A 1077 -1.06 6.79 -4.89
C GLY A 1077 -1.12 7.76 -3.73
N GLY A 1078 0.01 8.28 -3.26
CA GLY A 1078 0.04 9.20 -2.12
C GLY A 1078 -0.19 8.50 -0.79
N ILE A 1079 0.16 9.18 0.31
CA ILE A 1079 -0.04 8.66 1.67
C ILE A 1079 -1.26 9.37 2.28
N PRO A 1080 -2.32 8.63 2.64
CA PRO A 1080 -3.43 9.14 3.42
C PRO A 1080 -3.14 8.90 4.90
N ASP A 1081 -2.93 9.95 5.67
CA ASP A 1081 -2.58 9.87 7.09
C ASP A 1081 -3.63 10.54 8.00
N ASN A 1082 -4.68 11.10 7.41
CA ASN A 1082 -5.81 11.70 8.12
C ASN A 1082 -7.07 10.81 8.08
N VAL A 1083 -7.93 10.88 9.10
CA VAL A 1083 -9.28 10.28 9.05
C VAL A 1083 -10.17 10.89 7.95
N ALA A 1084 -9.94 12.14 7.58
CA ALA A 1084 -10.68 12.81 6.52
C ALA A 1084 -10.14 12.52 5.09
N SER A 1085 -9.24 11.55 4.95
CA SER A 1085 -8.43 11.32 3.74
C SER A 1085 -9.16 10.72 2.52
N LEU A 1086 -10.46 10.44 2.63
CA LEU A 1086 -11.26 9.89 1.55
C LEU A 1086 -12.62 10.60 1.49
N ALA A 1087 -12.96 11.14 0.31
CA ALA A 1087 -14.29 11.62 0.00
C ALA A 1087 -14.83 10.92 -1.24
N VAL A 1088 -16.09 10.48 -1.19
CA VAL A 1088 -16.81 9.79 -2.26
C VAL A 1088 -18.05 10.60 -2.62
N SER A 1089 -18.22 10.87 -3.91
CA SER A 1089 -19.42 11.55 -4.45
C SER A 1089 -19.87 10.87 -5.72
N ARG A 1090 -21.20 10.78 -5.93
CA ARG A 1090 -21.76 10.30 -7.19
C ARG A 1090 -22.06 11.49 -8.09
N ASP A 1091 -21.54 11.48 -9.31
CA ASP A 1091 -21.79 12.54 -10.27
C ASP A 1091 -23.23 12.45 -10.78
N PRO A 1092 -24.05 13.50 -10.64
CA PRO A 1092 -25.44 13.45 -11.09
C PRO A 1092 -25.59 13.45 -12.62
N LYS A 1093 -24.57 13.87 -13.38
CA LYS A 1093 -24.59 13.94 -14.85
C LYS A 1093 -24.33 12.58 -15.51
N ASP A 1094 -23.26 11.90 -15.12
CA ASP A 1094 -22.85 10.61 -15.74
C ASP A 1094 -22.99 9.39 -14.80
N LYS A 1095 -23.39 9.61 -13.55
CA LYS A 1095 -23.65 8.57 -12.53
C LYS A 1095 -22.43 7.81 -12.03
N MET A 1096 -21.23 8.15 -12.50
CA MET A 1096 -19.99 7.57 -11.98
C MET A 1096 -19.71 8.06 -10.55
N LEU A 1097 -18.92 7.31 -9.81
CA LEU A 1097 -18.37 7.77 -8.54
C LEU A 1097 -17.09 8.55 -8.79
N ASP A 1098 -16.96 9.71 -8.16
CA ASP A 1098 -15.71 10.46 -8.00
C ASP A 1098 -15.19 10.22 -6.58
N LEU A 1099 -13.93 9.80 -6.49
CA LEU A 1099 -13.21 9.59 -5.24
C LEU A 1099 -12.08 10.60 -5.16
N PHE A 1100 -11.96 11.27 -4.02
CA PHE A 1100 -10.86 12.16 -3.71
C PHE A 1100 -10.06 11.59 -2.55
N VAL A 1101 -8.76 11.35 -2.78
CA VAL A 1101 -7.87 10.70 -1.82
C VAL A 1101 -6.73 11.62 -1.48
N GLU A 1102 -6.48 11.80 -0.19
CA GLU A 1102 -5.39 12.60 0.33
C GLU A 1102 -4.03 12.15 -0.20
N ASP A 1103 -3.18 13.12 -0.50
CA ASP A 1103 -1.76 12.90 -0.79
C ASP A 1103 -0.92 13.88 0.04
N CYS A 1104 -0.66 13.54 1.31
CA CYS A 1104 0.17 14.36 2.20
C CYS A 1104 1.59 14.53 1.65
N VAL A 1105 2.06 13.53 0.93
CA VAL A 1105 3.37 13.48 0.27
C VAL A 1105 3.40 14.36 -0.97
N GLY A 1106 2.24 14.60 -1.61
CA GLY A 1106 2.06 15.27 -2.88
C GLY A 1106 1.71 16.75 -2.83
N ASN A 1107 1.28 17.24 -1.66
CA ASN A 1107 0.63 18.54 -1.48
C ASN A 1107 -0.53 18.74 -2.47
N ARG A 1108 -1.39 17.71 -2.54
CA ARG A 1108 -2.49 17.55 -3.50
C ARG A 1108 -3.46 16.49 -3.01
N PHE A 1109 -4.46 16.19 -3.83
CA PHE A 1109 -5.26 14.98 -3.69
C PHE A 1109 -5.44 14.29 -5.04
N HIS A 1110 -5.51 12.96 -5.00
CA HIS A 1110 -5.81 12.13 -6.16
C HIS A 1110 -7.30 12.16 -6.43
N TRP A 1111 -7.65 12.15 -7.72
CA TRP A 1111 -9.02 12.03 -8.18
C TRP A 1111 -9.16 10.77 -9.00
N HIS A 1112 -10.03 9.88 -8.54
CA HIS A 1112 -10.39 8.64 -9.23
C HIS A 1112 -11.85 8.66 -9.66
N ARG A 1113 -12.13 7.98 -10.76
CA ARG A 1113 -13.48 7.77 -11.27
C ARG A 1113 -13.77 6.27 -11.33
N ILE A 1114 -14.91 5.88 -10.79
CA ILE A 1114 -15.35 4.49 -10.76
C ILE A 1114 -16.68 4.36 -11.48
N ASP A 1115 -16.72 3.50 -12.49
CA ASP A 1115 -17.96 3.04 -13.11
C ASP A 1115 -18.48 1.83 -12.35
N ASP A 1116 -19.42 2.06 -11.43
CA ASP A 1116 -20.15 1.03 -10.69
C ASP A 1116 -21.60 0.88 -11.16
N SER A 1117 -21.96 1.45 -12.32
CA SER A 1117 -23.33 1.45 -12.88
C SER A 1117 -23.89 0.04 -13.08
N ARG A 1118 -23.00 -0.94 -13.22
CA ARG A 1118 -23.32 -2.36 -13.21
C ARG A 1118 -23.41 -2.80 -11.74
N LEU A 1119 -24.63 -2.76 -11.19
CA LEU A 1119 -24.91 -3.15 -9.80
C LEU A 1119 -24.25 -4.49 -9.45
N PRO A 1120 -23.73 -4.64 -8.22
CA PRO A 1120 -23.17 -5.90 -7.79
C PRO A 1120 -24.19 -7.02 -7.89
N VAL A 1121 -23.86 -8.10 -8.60
CA VAL A 1121 -24.75 -9.27 -8.68
C VAL A 1121 -24.56 -10.09 -7.41
N ILE A 1122 -25.58 -10.10 -6.56
CA ILE A 1122 -25.60 -10.90 -5.35
C ILE A 1122 -26.24 -12.26 -5.67
N THR A 1123 -25.47 -13.33 -5.47
CA THR A 1123 -25.99 -14.69 -5.46
C THR A 1123 -25.96 -15.18 -4.02
N SER A 1124 -27.12 -15.53 -3.45
CA SER A 1124 -27.20 -16.14 -2.13
C SER A 1124 -27.94 -17.47 -2.16
N GLY A 1125 -27.66 -18.30 -1.15
CA GLY A 1125 -28.32 -19.57 -0.96
C GLY A 1125 -27.99 -20.19 0.39
N LYS A 1126 -28.61 -21.34 0.67
CA LYS A 1126 -28.41 -22.07 1.92
C LYS A 1126 -27.37 -23.17 1.75
N ILE A 1127 -26.56 -23.37 2.77
CA ILE A 1127 -25.60 -24.46 2.92
C ILE A 1127 -25.81 -25.10 4.28
N ASN A 1128 -25.93 -26.43 4.31
CA ASN A 1128 -26.09 -27.17 5.56
C ASN A 1128 -24.76 -27.80 5.94
N LEU A 1129 -24.16 -27.32 7.02
CA LEU A 1129 -22.98 -27.92 7.63
C LEU A 1129 -23.43 -29.18 8.40
N LYS A 1130 -22.88 -30.33 8.04
CA LYS A 1130 -23.25 -31.64 8.60
C LYS A 1130 -22.44 -32.00 9.83
#